data_AF-A0A7W6H5E4-F1
#
_entry.id   AF-A0A7W6H5E4-F1
#
_cell.length_a   1.000
_cell.length_b   1.000
_cell.length_c   1.000
_cell.angle_alpha   90.00
_cell.angle_beta   90.00
_cell.angle_gamma   90.00
#
_symmetry.space_group_name_H-M   'P 1'
#
loop_
_entity.id
_entity.type
_entity.pdbx_description
1 polymer ?
#
loop_
_entity_poly.entity_id
_entity_poly.type
_entity_poly.pdbx_seq_one_letter_code
_entity_poly.pdbx_strand_id
1 'polypeptide(L)'
;MTSETAVRPASPVGLLVLGMHRSGTSALTGLLERLGIPVAGELLPAEAYNEKGLYENRAVNAFHNRLLAHLGSRWDDPMPVSNGFVETRAGEAFAAELAGIISSELLAEAPIFAVKDPRMSRFVPLWRAAMARLGAEPMAVLPLRHPLDVAASLARRDGFVRAKSLLLWLDHTLAGEAATRDLKRTVLLYDDLLADWRGAADRISTELGLAWPKERGRVEAEVDAFLTPDLRHHTGRAAIGEGTRLDALTGRAWEALTALAAHARDSAEAAGARETLDAVRRDLGAATSVLSPYVAWEFAALGAASGEAERLALQVSAQDEAFRQSEATFRRALDEAETRKLDERRALEERWSDERREEAKRRSDERQDEARRWNDERAALGREIAELGSEVAPLRALPLQVHALETERNALRHEVAQRAMALEAIHRSTSWRALQPIRSLAGALPPGARNGLRRAAKGAWWTLTPWRMGERRRVREAFAALAASAASAPVSVAAPGAAGAAAAVRRLGQPALRVFQAPTDVPRLSMVTDSINEGSLFGGVATALIFSVLLAERTGRRLRIVTRTQAPATENVATVLRAHGIEHSGNIEFAFADIAGEGTEIDVAPDEIFVTTSWWTTRATADVIAEDRIVYILQEDERMFYPFGDEALVCAETMSHPGIVKVVNSGLLHRHLVEDGILSPDTAFFEPAFPDRIYFPEPRAEGKRRFFFYARPNNPRNLYARGVETIERAIAEGVLDPAVWDIHFVGKDLAPMVLAGSVKPILMQNMAWEDYAAFTRSVDLGLTLMYTPHPSYPPLDIAACGGVAVTNRFGVKQDLSNYSASIVCAEGEVETLVEALRAGATLALDAPTRAAAFAGNRILRDWPTAFAPVLDDLSRNERLVR
;
A
#
# COMPACT_ATOMS: atom_id res chain seq x y z
N MET A 1 -33.77 69.30 -16.72
CA MET A 1 -32.92 70.13 -17.61
C MET A 1 -31.63 70.35 -16.84
N THR A 2 -30.47 69.86 -17.22
CA THR A 2 -29.86 69.65 -18.54
C THR A 2 -29.18 68.29 -18.65
N SER A 3 -29.19 67.73 -19.87
CA SER A 3 -28.52 66.48 -20.24
C SER A 3 -27.00 66.56 -20.08
N GLU A 4 -26.39 65.53 -19.51
CA GLU A 4 -24.98 65.20 -19.76
C GLU A 4 -24.93 63.83 -20.43
N THR A 5 -25.14 63.85 -21.74
CA THR A 5 -24.67 62.85 -22.67
C THR A 5 -23.16 62.72 -22.49
N ALA A 6 -22.72 61.72 -21.72
CA ALA A 6 -21.35 61.23 -21.80
C ALA A 6 -21.11 60.81 -23.26
N VAL A 7 -20.26 61.57 -23.94
CA VAL A 7 -19.81 61.29 -25.31
C VAL A 7 -19.24 59.88 -25.30
N ARG A 8 -20.00 58.91 -25.83
CA ARG A 8 -19.49 57.56 -26.06
C ARG A 8 -18.31 57.69 -27.02
N PRO A 9 -17.12 57.16 -26.71
CA PRO A 9 -16.08 57.08 -27.72
C PRO A 9 -16.64 56.30 -28.92
N ALA A 10 -16.40 56.80 -30.14
CA ALA A 10 -16.97 56.24 -31.37
C ALA A 10 -16.51 54.79 -31.64
N SER A 11 -15.46 54.34 -30.94
CA SER A 11 -14.89 53.00 -30.91
C SER A 11 -14.60 52.57 -29.46
N PRO A 12 -14.74 51.28 -29.10
CA PRO A 12 -14.32 50.80 -27.79
C PRO A 12 -12.83 51.01 -27.53
N VAL A 13 -12.41 51.22 -26.28
CA VAL A 13 -11.01 51.46 -25.90
C VAL A 13 -10.52 50.35 -24.98
N GLY A 14 -9.35 49.77 -25.29
CA GLY A 14 -8.69 48.81 -24.41
C GLY A 14 -7.39 49.36 -23.86
N LEU A 15 -7.32 49.53 -22.54
CA LEU A 15 -6.15 50.01 -21.84
C LEU A 15 -5.28 48.83 -21.38
N LEU A 16 -4.19 48.61 -22.11
CA LEU A 16 -3.25 47.52 -21.90
C LEU A 16 -2.21 47.93 -20.84
N VAL A 17 -2.25 47.29 -19.67
CA VAL A 17 -1.24 47.49 -18.62
C VAL A 17 -0.09 46.51 -18.84
N LEU A 18 1.03 47.01 -19.36
CA LEU A 18 2.13 46.20 -19.86
C LEU A 18 3.38 46.35 -18.98
N GLY A 19 3.70 45.30 -18.22
CA GLY A 19 4.92 45.24 -17.44
C GLY A 19 5.22 43.85 -16.93
N MET A 20 6.50 43.57 -16.68
CA MET A 20 6.94 42.30 -16.11
C MET A 20 6.29 42.03 -14.75
N HIS A 21 6.19 40.76 -14.36
CA HIS A 21 5.76 40.37 -13.01
C HIS A 21 6.49 41.23 -11.96
N ARG A 22 5.76 41.67 -10.94
CA ARG A 22 6.27 42.51 -9.83
C ARG A 22 6.73 43.92 -10.21
N SER A 23 6.46 44.40 -11.44
CA SER A 23 6.77 45.78 -11.87
C SER A 23 5.72 46.82 -11.46
N GLY A 24 4.81 46.48 -10.55
CA GLY A 24 3.77 47.42 -10.10
C GLY A 24 2.51 47.44 -10.96
N THR A 25 2.35 46.51 -11.89
CA THR A 25 1.19 46.39 -12.77
C THR A 25 -0.14 46.24 -12.00
N SER A 26 -0.17 45.53 -10.87
CA SER A 26 -1.36 45.43 -10.02
C SER A 26 -1.73 46.74 -9.32
N ALA A 27 -0.74 47.52 -8.86
CA ALA A 27 -0.98 48.82 -8.24
C ALA A 27 -1.58 49.81 -9.26
N LEU A 28 -1.04 49.82 -10.47
CA LEU A 28 -1.58 50.63 -11.56
C LEU A 28 -2.98 50.16 -11.98
N THR A 29 -3.22 48.85 -12.10
CA THR A 29 -4.52 48.33 -12.49
C THR A 29 -5.60 48.64 -11.45
N GLY A 30 -5.29 48.50 -10.15
CA GLY A 30 -6.20 48.88 -9.08
C GLY A 30 -6.45 50.39 -8.97
N LEU A 31 -5.50 51.24 -9.40
CA LEU A 31 -5.72 52.67 -9.56
C LEU A 31 -6.73 52.96 -10.69
N LEU A 32 -6.56 52.33 -11.85
CA LEU A 32 -7.44 52.51 -13.01
C LEU A 32 -8.89 52.08 -12.71
N GLU A 33 -9.06 50.97 -12.00
CA GLU A 33 -10.36 50.50 -11.51
C GLU A 33 -11.04 51.52 -10.60
N ARG A 34 -10.29 52.06 -9.64
CA ARG A 34 -10.80 53.08 -8.70
C ARG A 34 -11.13 54.39 -9.40
N LEU A 35 -10.38 54.77 -10.43
CA LEU A 35 -10.71 55.90 -11.32
C LEU A 35 -11.89 55.62 -12.25
N GLY A 36 -12.45 54.40 -12.23
CA GLY A 36 -13.70 54.04 -12.88
C GLY A 36 -13.54 53.34 -14.23
N ILE A 37 -12.34 52.90 -14.61
CA ILE A 37 -12.14 52.03 -15.78
C ILE A 37 -12.29 50.56 -15.34
N PRO A 38 -13.29 49.82 -15.83
CA PRO A 38 -13.53 48.44 -15.40
C PRO A 38 -12.36 47.51 -15.69
N VAL A 39 -12.05 46.65 -14.72
CA VAL A 39 -11.17 45.47 -14.87
C VAL A 39 -12.10 44.25 -14.91
N ALA A 40 -12.73 44.05 -16.07
CA ALA A 40 -13.91 43.18 -16.19
C ALA A 40 -13.58 41.68 -16.31
N GLY A 41 -14.59 40.86 -16.00
CA GLY A 41 -14.54 39.40 -16.02
C GLY A 41 -14.15 38.77 -14.68
N GLU A 42 -13.94 37.45 -14.69
CA GLU A 42 -13.54 36.72 -13.47
C GLU A 42 -12.04 36.95 -13.21
N LEU A 43 -11.70 37.59 -12.09
CA LEU A 43 -10.32 37.86 -11.71
C LEU A 43 -9.73 36.72 -10.90
N LEU A 44 -8.42 36.47 -11.08
CA LEU A 44 -7.70 35.53 -10.24
C LEU A 44 -7.69 35.97 -8.76
N PRO A 45 -7.80 35.00 -7.82
CA PRO A 45 -7.86 35.31 -6.39
C PRO A 45 -6.57 35.98 -5.90
N ALA A 46 -6.67 36.71 -4.80
CA ALA A 46 -5.49 37.24 -4.12
C ALA A 46 -4.62 36.08 -3.57
N GLU A 47 -3.31 36.25 -3.59
CA GLU A 47 -2.35 35.28 -3.06
C GLU A 47 -1.58 35.88 -1.89
N ALA A 48 -0.97 35.05 -1.03
CA ALA A 48 -0.28 35.49 0.19
C ALA A 48 0.82 36.55 -0.06
N TYR A 49 1.41 36.59 -1.26
CA TYR A 49 2.42 37.57 -1.64
C TYR A 49 1.87 38.82 -2.34
N ASN A 50 0.55 38.90 -2.52
CA ASN A 50 -0.18 40.03 -3.10
C ASN A 50 -1.63 40.04 -2.59
N GLU A 51 -1.78 40.34 -1.30
CA GLU A 51 -3.05 40.33 -0.56
C GLU A 51 -4.09 41.31 -1.11
N LYS A 52 -3.65 42.33 -1.86
CA LYS A 52 -4.51 43.38 -2.45
C LYS A 52 -5.13 43.00 -3.81
N GLY A 53 -4.92 41.76 -4.27
CA GLY A 53 -5.47 41.21 -5.51
C GLY A 53 -4.51 41.27 -6.71
N LEU A 54 -4.59 40.27 -7.59
CA LEU A 54 -3.72 40.16 -8.77
C LEU A 54 -4.17 41.06 -9.93
N TYR A 55 -5.48 41.32 -10.04
CA TYR A 55 -6.12 42.07 -11.13
C TYR A 55 -5.87 41.46 -12.52
N GLU A 56 -5.78 40.14 -12.59
CA GLU A 56 -5.56 39.40 -13.84
C GLU A 56 -6.83 38.64 -14.19
N ASN A 57 -7.35 38.84 -15.40
CA ASN A 57 -8.53 38.13 -15.89
C ASN A 57 -8.19 36.64 -16.13
N ARG A 58 -9.03 35.75 -15.61
CA ARG A 58 -8.82 34.29 -15.60
C ARG A 58 -8.79 33.71 -17.01
N ALA A 59 -9.69 34.14 -17.90
CA ALA A 59 -9.75 33.67 -19.28
C ALA A 59 -8.51 34.13 -20.08
N VAL A 60 -8.08 35.38 -19.88
CA VAL A 60 -6.85 35.92 -20.49
C VAL A 60 -5.61 35.16 -20.00
N ASN A 61 -5.53 34.87 -18.69
CA ASN A 61 -4.42 34.09 -18.12
C ASN A 61 -4.36 32.67 -18.71
N ALA A 62 -5.50 31.98 -18.77
CA ALA A 62 -5.61 30.65 -19.36
C ALA A 62 -5.27 30.65 -20.86
N PHE A 63 -5.70 31.68 -21.58
CA PHE A 63 -5.36 31.90 -22.98
C PHE A 63 -3.84 32.03 -23.18
N HIS A 64 -3.15 32.89 -22.43
CA HIS A 64 -1.70 33.04 -22.57
C HIS A 64 -0.92 31.78 -22.21
N ASN A 65 -1.37 31.00 -21.22
CA ASN A 65 -0.73 29.71 -20.90
C ASN A 65 -0.82 28.73 -22.08
N ARG A 66 -1.98 28.62 -22.73
CA ARG A 66 -2.13 27.78 -23.93
C ARG A 66 -1.32 28.29 -25.11
N LEU A 67 -1.30 29.61 -25.32
CA LEU A 67 -0.50 30.23 -26.37
C LEU A 67 0.99 29.94 -26.18
N LEU A 68 1.51 30.14 -24.97
CA LEU A 68 2.91 29.85 -24.65
C LEU A 68 3.24 28.38 -24.87
N ALA A 69 2.38 27.47 -24.40
CA ALA A 69 2.56 26.02 -24.61
C ALA A 69 2.58 25.66 -26.10
N HIS A 70 1.69 26.26 -26.91
CA HIS A 70 1.68 26.07 -28.37
C HIS A 70 2.98 26.54 -29.03
N LEU A 71 3.59 27.60 -28.50
CA LEU A 71 4.87 28.14 -28.96
C LEU A 71 6.09 27.42 -28.33
N GLY A 72 5.88 26.33 -27.58
CA GLY A 72 6.95 25.59 -26.91
C GLY A 72 7.64 26.36 -25.78
N SER A 73 6.96 27.36 -25.21
CA SER A 73 7.48 28.26 -24.17
C SER A 73 6.58 28.23 -22.92
N ARG A 74 7.00 28.94 -21.88
CA ARG A 74 6.27 29.08 -20.61
C ARG A 74 6.35 30.51 -20.09
N TRP A 75 5.59 30.81 -19.04
CA TRP A 75 5.56 32.14 -18.45
C TRP A 75 6.92 32.54 -17.85
N ASP A 76 7.71 31.57 -17.40
CA ASP A 76 9.02 31.75 -16.77
C ASP A 76 10.21 31.52 -17.72
N ASP A 77 9.94 31.35 -19.01
CA ASP A 77 10.97 31.20 -20.04
C ASP A 77 11.62 32.56 -20.35
N PRO A 78 12.92 32.74 -20.05
CA PRO A 78 13.63 34.00 -20.29
C PRO A 78 13.93 34.26 -21.78
N MET A 79 13.65 33.31 -22.67
CA MET A 79 13.97 33.43 -24.09
C MET A 79 12.91 34.24 -24.83
N PRO A 80 13.29 35.12 -25.78
CA PRO A 80 12.32 35.90 -26.55
C PRO A 80 11.38 35.02 -27.36
N VAL A 81 10.10 35.37 -27.37
CA VAL A 81 9.09 34.73 -28.23
C VAL A 81 8.93 35.56 -29.50
N SER A 82 9.06 34.91 -30.66
CA SER A 82 8.86 35.57 -31.95
C SER A 82 7.39 35.86 -32.18
N ASN A 83 7.03 37.11 -32.53
CA ASN A 83 5.67 37.49 -32.93
C ASN A 83 5.36 37.20 -34.42
N GLY A 84 6.29 36.61 -35.18
CA GLY A 84 6.06 36.26 -36.59
C GLY A 84 4.91 35.25 -36.79
N PHE A 85 4.51 34.52 -35.74
CA PHE A 85 3.38 33.60 -35.80
C PHE A 85 2.03 34.31 -36.01
N VAL A 86 1.91 35.60 -35.66
CA VAL A 86 0.64 36.34 -35.71
C VAL A 86 0.07 36.41 -37.13
N GLU A 87 0.94 36.48 -38.14
CA GLU A 87 0.56 36.51 -39.57
C GLU A 87 0.26 35.12 -40.16
N THR A 88 0.38 34.05 -39.36
CA THR A 88 0.07 32.69 -39.81
C THR A 88 -1.40 32.36 -39.56
N ARG A 89 -1.91 31.32 -40.22
CA ARG A 89 -3.26 30.79 -39.97
C ARG A 89 -3.51 30.42 -38.49
N ALA A 90 -2.47 29.94 -37.79
CA ALA A 90 -2.56 29.66 -36.36
C ALA A 90 -2.68 30.95 -35.53
N GLY A 91 -1.90 31.98 -35.87
CA GLY A 91 -1.99 33.31 -35.27
C GLY A 91 -3.36 33.97 -35.47
N GLU A 92 -3.94 33.86 -36.67
CA GLU A 92 -5.29 34.35 -36.97
C GLU A 92 -6.36 33.68 -36.09
N ALA A 93 -6.22 32.38 -35.81
CA ALA A 93 -7.12 31.65 -34.93
C ALA A 93 -6.99 32.13 -33.47
N PHE A 94 -5.77 32.29 -32.96
CA PHE A 94 -5.53 32.86 -31.63
C PHE A 94 -6.02 34.30 -31.51
N ALA A 95 -5.87 35.12 -32.55
CA ALA A 95 -6.42 36.48 -32.59
C ALA A 95 -7.95 36.47 -32.59
N ALA A 96 -8.59 35.50 -33.24
CA ALA A 96 -10.04 35.34 -33.22
C ALA A 96 -10.55 34.96 -31.82
N GLU A 97 -9.88 34.01 -31.19
CA GLU A 97 -10.19 33.55 -29.85
C GLU A 97 -10.03 34.66 -28.82
N LEU A 98 -8.90 35.39 -28.85
CA LEU A 98 -8.67 36.53 -27.97
C LEU A 98 -9.69 37.65 -28.21
N ALA A 99 -10.08 37.91 -29.47
CA ALA A 99 -11.18 38.84 -29.76
C ALA A 99 -12.51 38.37 -29.17
N GLY A 100 -12.77 37.06 -29.16
CA GLY A 100 -13.91 36.46 -28.46
C GLY A 100 -13.90 36.80 -26.97
N ILE A 101 -12.78 36.56 -26.28
CA ILE A 101 -12.60 36.86 -24.85
C ILE A 101 -12.79 38.36 -24.57
N ILE A 102 -12.15 39.23 -25.39
CA ILE A 102 -12.29 40.68 -25.24
C ILE A 102 -13.77 41.09 -25.39
N SER A 103 -14.48 40.54 -26.37
CA SER A 103 -15.89 40.87 -26.61
C SER A 103 -16.83 40.34 -25.53
N SER A 104 -16.62 39.12 -25.04
CA SER A 104 -17.54 38.46 -24.11
C SER A 104 -17.31 38.85 -22.66
N GLU A 105 -16.09 39.24 -22.30
CA GLU A 105 -15.72 39.56 -20.91
C GLU A 105 -15.32 41.03 -20.75
N LEU A 106 -14.28 41.46 -21.47
CA LEU A 106 -13.65 42.75 -21.19
C LEU A 106 -14.52 43.94 -21.61
N LEU A 107 -15.24 43.80 -22.72
CA LEU A 107 -16.19 44.80 -23.23
C LEU A 107 -17.64 44.55 -22.81
N ALA A 108 -17.89 43.58 -21.92
CA ALA A 108 -19.25 43.21 -21.52
C ALA A 108 -19.96 44.33 -20.75
N GLU A 109 -19.22 45.07 -19.93
CA GLU A 109 -19.78 46.07 -19.00
C GLU A 109 -19.69 47.50 -19.52
N ALA A 110 -18.62 47.83 -20.25
CA ALA A 110 -18.35 49.20 -20.70
C ALA A 110 -17.59 49.22 -22.03
N PRO A 111 -17.70 50.33 -22.81
CA PRO A 111 -16.93 50.53 -24.04
C PRO A 111 -15.46 50.87 -23.76
N ILE A 112 -15.02 50.86 -22.50
CA ILE A 112 -13.63 51.03 -22.09
C ILE A 112 -13.30 49.98 -21.03
N PHE A 113 -12.12 49.36 -21.12
CA PHE A 113 -11.65 48.40 -20.13
C PHE A 113 -10.16 48.55 -19.87
N ALA A 114 -9.72 48.12 -18.69
CA ALA A 114 -8.31 47.90 -18.37
C ALA A 114 -8.06 46.40 -18.24
N VAL A 115 -6.96 45.93 -18.83
CA VAL A 115 -6.56 44.53 -18.74
C VAL A 115 -5.08 44.42 -18.46
N LYS A 116 -4.75 43.43 -17.63
CA LYS A 116 -3.40 43.15 -17.19
C LYS A 116 -3.19 41.65 -17.17
N ASP A 117 -2.09 41.25 -17.79
CA ASP A 117 -1.40 40.00 -17.58
C ASP A 117 0.07 40.26 -17.95
N PRO A 118 1.05 39.98 -17.09
CA PRO A 118 2.45 40.28 -17.37
C PRO A 118 2.94 39.76 -18.72
N ARG A 119 2.45 38.58 -19.16
CA ARG A 119 2.79 37.94 -20.44
C ARG A 119 2.34 38.78 -21.65
N MET A 120 1.34 39.66 -21.51
CA MET A 120 0.87 40.53 -22.60
C MET A 120 1.98 41.37 -23.22
N SER A 121 2.98 41.77 -22.41
CA SER A 121 4.11 42.57 -22.87
C SER A 121 4.87 41.90 -24.03
N ARG A 122 4.83 40.57 -24.10
CA ARG A 122 5.45 39.76 -25.16
C ARG A 122 4.57 39.58 -26.40
N PHE A 123 3.25 39.84 -26.27
CA PHE A 123 2.23 39.50 -27.27
C PHE A 123 1.41 40.71 -27.74
N VAL A 124 1.92 41.94 -27.56
CA VAL A 124 1.23 43.17 -28.00
C VAL A 124 0.76 43.10 -29.48
N PRO A 125 1.53 42.57 -30.45
CA PRO A 125 1.05 42.42 -31.82
C PRO A 125 -0.22 41.56 -31.95
N LEU A 126 -0.34 40.47 -31.19
CA LEU A 126 -1.54 39.62 -31.15
C LEU A 126 -2.73 40.36 -30.55
N TRP A 127 -2.52 41.11 -29.47
CA TRP A 127 -3.56 41.95 -28.85
C TRP A 127 -4.08 43.02 -29.81
N ARG A 128 -3.19 43.66 -30.58
CA ARG A 128 -3.57 44.61 -31.62
C ARG A 128 -4.42 43.94 -32.71
N ALA A 129 -4.02 42.76 -33.17
CA ALA A 129 -4.77 42.01 -34.17
C ALA A 129 -6.18 41.63 -33.65
N ALA A 130 -6.28 41.18 -32.40
CA ALA A 130 -7.57 40.85 -31.77
C ALA A 130 -8.47 42.08 -31.61
N MET A 131 -7.93 43.20 -31.13
CA MET A 131 -8.68 44.44 -30.93
C MET A 131 -9.11 45.09 -32.26
N ALA A 132 -8.28 45.02 -33.30
CA ALA A 132 -8.64 45.51 -34.63
C ALA A 132 -9.88 44.82 -35.19
N ARG A 133 -10.08 43.51 -34.90
CA ARG A 133 -11.29 42.76 -35.32
C ARG A 133 -12.57 43.27 -34.66
N LEU A 134 -12.45 43.89 -33.49
CA LEU A 134 -13.56 44.45 -32.73
C LEU A 134 -13.74 45.96 -32.97
N GLY A 135 -12.88 46.56 -33.81
CA GLY A 135 -12.83 48.01 -33.97
C GLY A 135 -12.45 48.75 -32.68
N ALA A 136 -11.77 48.08 -31.75
CA ALA A 136 -11.34 48.66 -30.48
C ALA A 136 -9.96 49.33 -30.61
N GLU A 137 -9.78 50.51 -30.02
CA GLU A 137 -8.52 51.27 -30.02
C GLU A 137 -7.61 50.79 -28.86
N PRO A 138 -6.42 50.23 -29.14
CA PRO A 138 -5.46 49.85 -28.11
C PRO A 138 -4.67 51.07 -27.60
N MET A 139 -4.68 51.27 -26.29
CA MET A 139 -3.83 52.23 -25.57
C MET A 139 -2.96 51.48 -24.57
N ALA A 140 -1.77 51.98 -24.26
CA ALA A 140 -0.82 51.27 -23.40
C ALA A 140 -0.37 52.10 -22.20
N VAL A 141 -0.25 51.46 -21.04
CA VAL A 141 0.40 52.04 -19.86
C VAL A 141 1.48 51.09 -19.39
N LEU A 142 2.73 51.59 -19.34
CA LEU A 142 3.92 50.81 -19.04
C LEU A 142 4.49 51.24 -17.69
N PRO A 143 4.12 50.56 -16.58
CA PRO A 143 4.75 50.79 -15.29
C PRO A 143 6.14 50.13 -15.24
N LEU A 144 7.14 50.92 -14.88
CA LEU A 144 8.53 50.50 -14.81
C LEU A 144 8.99 50.42 -13.36
N ARG A 145 9.62 49.30 -13.01
CA ARG A 145 10.26 49.13 -11.69
C ARG A 145 11.72 48.78 -11.87
N HIS A 146 12.54 49.22 -10.91
CA HIS A 146 13.97 48.96 -10.92
C HIS A 146 14.25 47.44 -11.04
N PRO A 147 15.12 47.02 -11.96
CA PRO A 147 15.32 45.60 -12.28
C PRO A 147 15.83 44.77 -11.09
N LEU A 148 16.65 45.36 -10.21
CA LEU A 148 17.11 44.65 -9.00
C LEU A 148 15.99 44.41 -7.99
N ASP A 149 15.00 45.29 -7.90
CA ASP A 149 13.86 45.11 -6.99
C ASP A 149 12.93 44.03 -7.51
N VAL A 150 12.73 43.99 -8.83
CA VAL A 150 12.02 42.90 -9.51
C VAL A 150 12.74 41.57 -9.27
N ALA A 151 14.07 41.53 -9.46
CA ALA A 151 14.86 40.34 -9.22
C ALA A 151 14.81 39.85 -7.75
N ALA A 152 14.92 40.76 -6.78
CA ALA A 152 14.79 40.43 -5.36
C ALA A 152 13.39 39.92 -5.02
N SER A 153 12.34 40.46 -5.66
CA SER A 153 10.98 39.98 -5.48
C SER A 153 10.75 38.59 -6.07
N LEU A 154 11.33 38.29 -7.24
CA LEU A 154 11.22 36.98 -7.89
C LEU A 154 12.08 35.93 -7.16
N ALA A 155 13.24 36.30 -6.62
CA ALA A 155 14.04 35.41 -5.78
C ALA A 155 13.26 34.98 -4.53
N ARG A 156 12.56 35.91 -3.87
CA ARG A 156 11.73 35.60 -2.68
C ARG A 156 10.49 34.76 -3.02
N ARG A 157 9.83 35.00 -4.16
CA ARG A 157 8.61 34.27 -4.54
C ARG A 157 8.94 32.89 -5.13
N ASP A 158 9.83 32.84 -6.10
CA ASP A 158 10.01 31.70 -7.01
C ASP A 158 11.39 31.03 -6.86
N GLY A 159 12.28 31.55 -6.01
CA GLY A 159 13.65 31.06 -5.90
C GLY A 159 14.51 31.36 -7.15
N PHE A 160 14.08 32.28 -8.01
CA PHE A 160 14.79 32.56 -9.26
C PHE A 160 16.16 33.21 -9.00
N VAL A 161 17.17 32.68 -9.70
CA VAL A 161 18.50 33.27 -9.76
C VAL A 161 18.46 34.62 -10.47
N ARG A 162 19.32 35.54 -10.05
CA ARG A 162 19.37 36.93 -10.54
C ARG A 162 19.41 37.01 -12.08
N ALA A 163 20.23 36.19 -12.73
CA ALA A 163 20.37 36.19 -14.19
C ALA A 163 19.04 35.91 -14.91
N LYS A 164 18.28 34.90 -14.45
CA LYS A 164 16.96 34.57 -15.02
C LYS A 164 15.99 35.74 -14.87
N SER A 165 15.94 36.33 -13.67
CA SER A 165 15.07 37.48 -13.40
C SER A 165 15.38 38.70 -14.26
N LEU A 166 16.67 39.00 -14.49
CA LEU A 166 17.07 40.11 -15.35
C LEU A 166 16.75 39.87 -16.83
N LEU A 167 16.93 38.64 -17.32
CA LEU A 167 16.56 38.27 -18.69
C LEU A 167 15.05 38.39 -18.91
N LEU A 168 14.24 37.87 -17.99
CA LEU A 168 12.78 38.01 -18.05
C LEU A 168 12.35 39.48 -18.03
N TRP A 169 12.97 40.29 -17.16
CA TRP A 169 12.69 41.73 -17.08
C TRP A 169 13.03 42.45 -18.39
N LEU A 170 14.19 42.17 -18.98
CA LEU A 170 14.60 42.73 -20.27
C LEU A 170 13.64 42.32 -21.39
N ASP A 171 13.31 41.04 -21.52
CA ASP A 171 12.43 40.53 -22.57
C ASP A 171 11.06 41.21 -22.54
N HIS A 172 10.39 41.20 -21.38
CA HIS A 172 9.05 41.77 -21.23
C HIS A 172 9.05 43.28 -21.44
N THR A 173 10.02 43.99 -20.86
CA THR A 173 10.03 45.46 -20.88
C THR A 173 10.41 46.00 -22.26
N LEU A 174 11.41 45.40 -22.91
CA LEU A 174 11.81 45.80 -24.27
C LEU A 174 10.75 45.42 -25.31
N ALA A 175 10.09 44.26 -25.17
CA ALA A 175 9.00 43.87 -26.06
C ALA A 175 7.80 44.82 -25.95
N GLY A 176 7.34 45.10 -24.73
CA GLY A 176 6.23 46.01 -24.48
C GLY A 176 6.54 47.45 -24.92
N GLU A 177 7.75 47.94 -24.65
CA GLU A 177 8.17 49.27 -25.10
C GLU A 177 8.16 49.35 -26.63
N ALA A 178 8.84 48.43 -27.31
CA ALA A 178 9.01 48.54 -28.75
C ALA A 178 7.69 48.36 -29.52
N ALA A 179 6.83 47.44 -29.08
CA ALA A 179 5.58 47.10 -29.77
C ALA A 179 4.45 48.13 -29.57
N THR A 180 4.66 49.14 -28.70
CA THR A 180 3.67 50.18 -28.38
C THR A 180 4.05 51.56 -28.89
N ARG A 181 5.21 51.73 -29.55
CA ARG A 181 5.72 53.04 -29.98
C ARG A 181 4.80 53.80 -30.93
N ASP A 182 3.92 53.12 -31.64
CA ASP A 182 2.92 53.67 -32.55
C ASP A 182 1.53 53.84 -31.92
N LEU A 183 1.35 53.43 -30.66
CA LEU A 183 0.12 53.60 -29.90
C LEU A 183 0.12 54.93 -29.12
N LYS A 184 -1.05 55.31 -28.63
CA LYS A 184 -1.14 56.22 -27.47
C LYS A 184 -0.65 55.45 -26.26
N ARG A 185 0.43 55.93 -25.64
CA ARG A 185 1.08 55.24 -24.54
C ARG A 185 1.59 56.20 -23.47
N THR A 186 1.64 55.72 -22.25
CA THR A 186 2.31 56.37 -21.12
C THR A 186 3.33 55.43 -20.50
N VAL A 187 4.52 55.96 -20.20
CA VAL A 187 5.59 55.25 -19.50
C VAL A 187 5.81 55.96 -18.17
N LEU A 188 5.73 55.22 -17.05
CA LEU A 188 5.85 55.79 -15.72
C LEU A 188 6.70 54.91 -14.80
N LEU A 189 7.41 55.52 -13.86
CA LEU A 189 8.09 54.75 -12.82
C LEU A 189 7.10 54.38 -11.73
N TYR A 190 7.18 53.14 -11.25
CA TYR A 190 6.40 52.64 -10.13
C TYR A 190 6.62 53.48 -8.86
N ASP A 191 7.85 53.93 -8.63
CA ASP A 191 8.16 54.77 -7.48
C ASP A 191 7.47 56.14 -7.57
N ASP A 192 7.36 56.71 -8.77
CA ASP A 192 6.68 57.99 -8.99
C ASP A 192 5.16 57.82 -8.82
N LEU A 193 4.60 56.68 -9.27
CA LEU A 193 3.20 56.33 -9.04
C LEU A 193 2.87 56.24 -7.55
N LEU A 194 3.75 55.65 -6.74
CA LEU A 194 3.54 55.56 -5.28
C LEU A 194 3.78 56.90 -4.58
N ALA A 195 4.71 57.71 -5.08
CA ALA A 195 5.03 59.00 -4.49
C ALA A 195 3.95 60.06 -4.77
N ASP A 196 3.43 60.09 -6.01
CA ASP A 196 2.39 61.01 -6.46
C ASP A 196 1.49 60.35 -7.50
N TRP A 197 0.53 59.55 -7.03
CA TRP A 197 -0.43 58.89 -7.91
C TRP A 197 -1.36 59.89 -8.61
N ARG A 198 -1.57 61.09 -8.03
CA ARG A 198 -2.44 62.13 -8.60
C ARG A 198 -1.81 62.72 -9.86
N GLY A 199 -0.54 63.12 -9.78
CA GLY A 199 0.24 63.55 -10.93
C GLY A 199 0.39 62.46 -11.99
N ALA A 200 0.57 61.20 -11.56
CA ALA A 200 0.61 60.07 -12.49
C ALA A 200 -0.74 59.89 -13.23
N ALA A 201 -1.87 60.03 -12.55
CA ALA A 201 -3.20 59.97 -13.16
C ALA A 201 -3.47 61.14 -14.11
N ASP A 202 -3.04 62.36 -13.79
CA ASP A 202 -3.11 63.50 -14.71
C ASP A 202 -2.32 63.26 -15.99
N ARG A 203 -1.11 62.72 -15.84
CA ARG A 203 -0.25 62.39 -16.96
C ARG A 203 -0.86 61.33 -17.87
N ILE A 204 -1.36 60.22 -17.30
CA ILE A 204 -2.01 59.15 -18.07
C ILE A 204 -3.23 59.71 -18.83
N SER A 205 -4.05 60.52 -18.16
CA SER A 205 -5.22 61.17 -18.79
C SER A 205 -4.81 62.05 -19.97
N THR A 206 -3.78 62.88 -19.80
CA THR A 206 -3.30 63.81 -20.83
C THR A 206 -2.67 63.10 -22.02
N GLU A 207 -1.75 62.16 -21.77
CA GLU A 207 -1.00 61.47 -22.83
C GLU A 207 -1.87 60.49 -23.63
N LEU A 208 -2.89 59.90 -23.00
CA LEU A 208 -3.83 59.00 -23.68
C LEU A 208 -5.06 59.74 -24.22
N GLY A 209 -5.29 60.99 -23.83
CA GLY A 209 -6.49 61.76 -24.19
C GLY A 209 -7.77 61.16 -23.59
N LEU A 210 -7.69 60.64 -22.36
CA LEU A 210 -8.79 59.97 -21.66
C LEU A 210 -9.33 60.84 -20.52
N ALA A 211 -10.65 60.93 -20.40
CA ALA A 211 -11.31 61.47 -19.22
C ALA A 211 -11.65 60.34 -18.25
N TRP A 212 -11.36 60.54 -16.96
CA TRP A 212 -11.66 59.53 -15.93
C TRP A 212 -13.18 59.40 -15.72
N PRO A 213 -13.74 58.18 -15.74
CA PRO A 213 -15.18 57.99 -15.52
C PRO A 213 -15.66 58.42 -14.13
N LYS A 214 -14.79 58.33 -13.12
CA LYS A 214 -15.06 58.86 -11.77
C LYS A 214 -14.27 60.15 -11.53
N GLU A 215 -14.94 61.11 -10.92
CA GLU A 215 -14.33 62.35 -10.45
C GLU A 215 -13.28 62.04 -9.36
N ARG A 216 -12.04 62.53 -9.57
CA ARG A 216 -10.89 62.22 -8.70
C ARG A 216 -11.18 62.44 -7.22
N GLY A 217 -11.77 63.59 -6.87
CA GLY A 217 -12.09 63.97 -5.49
C GLY A 217 -12.94 62.95 -4.73
N ARG A 218 -13.72 62.11 -5.43
CA ARG A 218 -14.59 61.09 -4.82
C ARG A 218 -13.88 59.79 -4.49
N VAL A 219 -12.72 59.55 -5.10
CA VAL A 219 -11.98 58.28 -4.98
C VAL A 219 -10.63 58.46 -4.30
N GLU A 220 -10.22 59.71 -4.02
CA GLU A 220 -8.90 60.00 -3.43
C GLU A 220 -8.62 59.22 -2.14
N ALA A 221 -9.54 59.25 -1.18
CA ALA A 221 -9.36 58.56 0.09
C ALA A 221 -9.25 57.03 -0.08
N GLU A 222 -9.99 56.47 -1.03
CA GLU A 222 -9.94 55.03 -1.35
C GLU A 222 -8.61 54.67 -2.01
N VAL A 223 -8.13 55.51 -2.93
CA VAL A 223 -6.85 55.31 -3.62
C VAL A 223 -5.66 55.50 -2.68
N ASP A 224 -5.70 56.52 -1.81
CA ASP A 224 -4.66 56.74 -0.78
C ASP A 224 -4.56 55.55 0.19
N ALA A 225 -5.69 54.95 0.57
CA ALA A 225 -5.71 53.73 1.39
C ALA A 225 -5.20 52.49 0.63
N PHE A 226 -5.39 52.45 -0.70
CA PHE A 226 -4.96 51.33 -1.54
C PHE A 226 -3.45 51.37 -1.85
N LEU A 227 -2.92 52.54 -2.24
CA LEU A 227 -1.51 52.76 -2.62
C LEU A 227 -0.67 53.11 -1.38
N THR A 228 -0.41 52.13 -0.51
CA THR A 228 0.33 52.37 0.73
C THR A 228 1.85 52.51 0.50
N PRO A 229 2.55 53.39 1.25
CA PRO A 229 4.00 53.51 1.20
C PRO A 229 4.76 52.21 1.51
N ASP A 230 4.15 51.31 2.28
CA ASP A 230 4.72 49.98 2.62
C ASP A 230 4.93 49.07 1.40
N LEU A 231 4.32 49.40 0.26
CA LEU A 231 4.60 48.75 -1.03
C LEU A 231 5.97 49.10 -1.60
N ARG A 232 6.67 50.08 -1.00
CA ARG A 232 8.04 50.49 -1.32
C ARG A 232 9.04 49.74 -0.43
N HIS A 233 9.36 48.51 -0.80
CA HIS A 233 10.23 47.65 0.01
C HIS A 233 11.74 47.99 -0.03
N HIS A 234 12.18 48.93 -0.88
CA HIS A 234 13.60 49.26 -1.04
C HIS A 234 13.81 50.78 -1.19
N THR A 235 14.53 51.41 -0.24
CA THR A 235 14.86 52.84 -0.23
C THR A 235 16.35 53.15 -0.46
N GLY A 236 17.14 52.15 -0.87
CA GLY A 236 18.53 52.34 -1.31
C GLY A 236 18.77 51.65 -2.65
N ARG A 237 18.96 52.43 -3.72
CA ARG A 237 19.21 51.88 -5.06
C ARG A 237 20.68 51.48 -5.18
N ALA A 238 20.97 50.19 -5.05
CA ALA A 238 22.26 49.66 -5.45
C ALA A 238 22.41 49.83 -6.97
N ALA A 239 23.59 50.25 -7.45
CA ALA A 239 23.88 50.24 -8.88
C ALA A 239 23.72 48.82 -9.43
N ILE A 240 23.14 48.68 -10.62
CA ILE A 240 22.98 47.38 -11.29
C ILE A 240 24.34 46.70 -11.51
N GLY A 241 25.40 47.51 -11.65
CA GLY A 241 26.79 47.09 -11.82
C GLY A 241 27.13 46.80 -13.30
N GLU A 242 28.40 46.53 -13.57
CA GLU A 242 28.91 46.13 -14.89
C GLU A 242 29.66 44.78 -14.84
N GLY A 243 29.43 43.99 -13.78
CA GLY A 243 30.16 42.75 -13.54
C GLY A 243 29.95 41.66 -14.59
N THR A 244 28.86 41.75 -15.37
CA THR A 244 28.57 40.87 -16.51
C THR A 244 27.99 41.65 -17.68
N ARG A 245 28.02 41.06 -18.89
CA ARG A 245 27.37 41.63 -20.08
C ARG A 245 25.86 41.83 -19.88
N LEU A 246 25.21 40.93 -19.14
CA LEU A 246 23.79 41.04 -18.80
C LEU A 246 23.52 42.25 -17.88
N ASP A 247 24.40 42.51 -16.93
CA ASP A 247 24.31 43.67 -16.04
C ASP A 247 24.44 44.99 -16.82
N ALA A 248 25.42 45.06 -17.72
CA ALA A 248 25.61 46.22 -18.58
C ALA A 248 24.40 46.48 -19.49
N LEU A 249 23.83 45.44 -20.10
CA LEU A 249 22.60 45.56 -20.91
C LEU A 249 21.40 46.01 -20.08
N THR A 250 21.26 45.46 -18.87
CA THR A 250 20.19 45.81 -17.93
C THR A 250 20.31 47.26 -17.47
N GLY A 251 21.53 47.71 -17.13
CA GLY A 251 21.81 49.09 -16.73
C GLY A 251 21.47 50.09 -17.83
N ARG A 252 21.99 49.86 -19.05
CA ARG A 252 21.69 50.69 -20.23
C ARG A 252 20.18 50.76 -20.53
N ALA A 253 19.48 49.62 -20.43
CA ALA A 253 18.03 49.59 -20.64
C ALA A 253 17.30 50.41 -19.57
N TRP A 254 17.67 50.26 -18.29
CA TRP A 254 17.06 50.98 -17.18
C TRP A 254 17.24 52.50 -17.30
N GLU A 255 18.44 52.95 -17.63
CA GLU A 255 18.74 54.38 -17.85
C GLU A 255 17.90 54.96 -18.99
N ALA A 256 17.86 54.26 -20.14
CA ALA A 256 17.06 54.69 -21.29
C ALA A 256 15.55 54.69 -20.99
N LEU A 257 15.04 53.68 -20.29
CA LEU A 257 13.63 53.63 -19.88
C LEU A 257 13.27 54.73 -18.87
N THR A 258 14.20 55.08 -17.97
CA THR A 258 14.03 56.20 -17.05
C THR A 258 13.98 57.53 -17.80
N ALA A 259 14.83 57.72 -18.81
CA ALA A 259 14.78 58.89 -19.68
C ALA A 259 13.44 58.97 -20.45
N LEU A 260 12.91 57.83 -20.95
CA LEU A 260 11.58 57.79 -21.56
C LEU A 260 10.45 58.17 -20.60
N ALA A 261 10.56 57.79 -19.32
CA ALA A 261 9.59 58.20 -18.31
C ALA A 261 9.73 59.69 -17.95
N ALA A 262 10.92 60.28 -18.00
CA ALA A 262 11.16 61.65 -17.56
C ALA A 262 10.91 62.73 -18.64
N HIS A 263 11.04 62.39 -19.93
CA HIS A 263 10.99 63.36 -21.02
C HIS A 263 9.74 63.20 -21.90
N ALA A 264 9.33 64.31 -22.54
CA ALA A 264 8.24 64.29 -23.51
C ALA A 264 8.56 63.37 -24.71
N ARG A 265 7.53 62.70 -25.26
CA ARG A 265 7.68 61.69 -26.32
C ARG A 265 8.55 62.12 -27.51
N ASP A 266 8.42 63.38 -27.91
CA ASP A 266 9.07 63.95 -29.10
C ASP A 266 10.39 64.68 -28.80
N SER A 267 10.91 64.57 -27.56
CA SER A 267 12.20 65.17 -27.20
C SER A 267 13.38 64.41 -27.80
N ALA A 268 14.52 65.10 -27.93
CA ALA A 268 15.77 64.49 -28.42
C ALA A 268 16.27 63.39 -27.47
N GLU A 269 16.11 63.57 -26.17
CA GLU A 269 16.45 62.60 -25.12
C GLU A 269 15.60 61.34 -25.25
N ALA A 270 14.29 61.49 -25.49
CA ALA A 270 13.40 60.36 -25.71
C ALA A 270 13.73 59.62 -27.01
N ALA A 271 14.20 60.32 -28.05
CA ALA A 271 14.69 59.70 -29.27
C ALA A 271 15.98 58.88 -29.05
N GLY A 272 16.98 59.46 -28.38
CA GLY A 272 18.22 58.76 -28.05
C GLY A 272 18.01 57.55 -27.12
N ALA A 273 17.04 57.64 -26.21
CA ALA A 273 16.63 56.52 -25.37
C ALA A 273 16.06 55.35 -26.20
N ARG A 274 15.19 55.63 -27.20
CA ARG A 274 14.66 54.59 -28.10
C ARG A 274 15.76 53.90 -28.90
N GLU A 275 16.71 54.66 -29.43
CA GLU A 275 17.87 54.09 -30.15
C GLU A 275 18.71 53.19 -29.24
N THR A 276 18.91 53.60 -27.99
CA THR A 276 19.61 52.80 -26.98
C THR A 276 18.88 51.48 -26.71
N LEU A 277 17.55 51.52 -26.52
CA LEU A 277 16.73 50.33 -26.31
C LEU A 277 16.74 49.39 -27.52
N ASP A 278 16.75 49.93 -28.74
CA ASP A 278 16.88 49.14 -29.96
C ASP A 278 18.25 48.47 -30.07
N ALA A 279 19.31 49.13 -29.63
CA ALA A 279 20.63 48.51 -29.54
C ALA A 279 20.64 47.37 -28.49
N VAL A 280 20.11 47.60 -27.28
CA VAL A 280 20.02 46.56 -26.24
C VAL A 280 19.21 45.36 -26.73
N ARG A 281 18.07 45.59 -27.38
CA ARG A 281 17.23 44.52 -27.93
C ARG A 281 17.95 43.70 -29.01
N ARG A 282 18.72 44.35 -29.90
CA ARG A 282 19.55 43.65 -30.90
C ARG A 282 20.65 42.82 -30.23
N ASP A 283 21.34 43.38 -29.25
CA ASP A 283 22.41 42.69 -28.52
C ASP A 283 21.87 41.46 -27.76
N LEU A 284 20.72 41.61 -27.11
CA LEU A 284 20.03 40.52 -26.41
C LEU A 284 19.58 39.45 -27.40
N GLY A 285 18.92 39.83 -28.49
CA GLY A 285 18.45 38.91 -29.54
C GLY A 285 19.58 38.08 -30.16
N ALA A 286 20.73 38.71 -30.44
CA ALA A 286 21.91 38.02 -30.94
C ALA A 286 22.42 36.96 -29.94
N ALA A 287 22.50 37.30 -28.65
CA ALA A 287 22.95 36.37 -27.62
C ALA A 287 21.96 35.22 -27.40
N THR A 288 20.65 35.50 -27.40
CA THR A 288 19.62 34.49 -27.17
C THR A 288 19.43 33.56 -28.37
N SER A 289 19.65 34.04 -29.61
CA SER A 289 19.53 33.21 -30.82
C SER A 289 20.48 32.00 -30.82
N VAL A 290 21.65 32.12 -30.20
CA VAL A 290 22.63 31.04 -30.05
C VAL A 290 22.16 29.96 -29.07
N LEU A 291 21.48 30.36 -27.99
CA LEU A 291 21.06 29.48 -26.91
C LEU A 291 19.64 28.92 -27.07
N SER A 292 18.83 29.53 -27.93
CA SER A 292 17.41 29.20 -28.12
C SER A 292 17.15 27.71 -28.43
N PRO A 293 17.90 27.02 -29.32
CA PRO A 293 17.67 25.59 -29.57
C PRO A 293 17.94 24.70 -28.36
N TYR A 294 18.98 25.02 -27.57
CA TYR A 294 19.35 24.26 -26.38
C TYR A 294 18.31 24.43 -25.26
N VAL A 295 17.91 25.67 -25.00
CA VAL A 295 16.92 25.99 -23.97
C VAL A 295 15.54 25.43 -24.33
N ALA A 296 15.16 25.44 -25.61
CA ALA A 296 13.92 24.82 -26.08
C ALA A 296 13.93 23.30 -25.89
N TRP A 297 15.06 22.63 -26.15
CA TRP A 297 15.22 21.20 -25.88
C TRP A 297 15.12 20.89 -24.38
N GLU A 298 15.80 21.66 -23.53
CA GLU A 298 15.80 21.47 -22.08
C GLU A 298 14.39 21.65 -21.49
N PHE A 299 13.64 22.67 -21.93
CA PHE A 299 12.25 22.86 -21.50
C PHE A 299 11.30 21.81 -22.05
N ALA A 300 11.49 21.30 -23.27
CA ALA A 300 10.70 20.20 -23.79
C ALA A 300 10.92 18.91 -22.98
N ALA A 301 12.18 18.62 -22.61
CA ALA A 301 12.54 17.48 -21.76
C ALA A 301 11.95 17.61 -20.34
N LEU A 302 12.04 18.80 -19.74
CA LEU A 302 11.45 19.10 -18.43
C LEU A 302 9.91 19.09 -18.47
N GLY A 303 9.31 19.54 -19.56
CA GLY A 303 7.86 19.52 -19.77
C GLY A 303 7.31 18.11 -19.89
N ALA A 304 8.00 17.23 -20.61
CA ALA A 304 7.66 15.81 -20.68
C ALA A 304 7.71 15.14 -19.29
N ALA A 305 8.79 15.38 -18.53
CA ALA A 305 8.95 14.85 -17.18
C ALA A 305 7.91 15.40 -16.19
N SER A 306 7.54 16.68 -16.31
CA SER A 306 6.53 17.30 -15.43
C SER A 306 5.10 16.84 -15.74
N GLY A 307 4.75 16.65 -17.02
CA GLY A 307 3.43 16.16 -17.41
C GLY A 307 3.17 14.71 -16.97
N GLU A 308 4.23 13.91 -16.93
CA GLU A 308 4.19 12.55 -16.38
C GLU A 308 4.01 12.55 -14.86
N ALA A 309 4.72 13.44 -14.15
CA ALA A 309 4.56 13.61 -12.71
C ALA A 309 3.16 14.09 -12.30
N GLU A 310 2.56 15.01 -13.07
CA GLU A 310 1.20 15.53 -12.79
C GLU A 310 0.12 14.47 -13.05
N ARG A 311 0.28 13.65 -14.09
CA ARG A 311 -0.56 12.46 -14.31
C ARG A 311 -0.47 11.47 -13.15
N LEU A 312 0.74 11.22 -12.68
CA LEU A 312 0.98 10.30 -11.57
C LEU A 312 0.36 10.83 -10.26
N ALA A 313 0.47 12.14 -10.00
CA ALA A 313 -0.13 12.78 -8.83
C ALA A 313 -1.66 12.73 -8.85
N LEU A 314 -2.30 12.94 -10.02
CA LEU A 314 -3.74 12.77 -10.17
C LEU A 314 -4.19 11.33 -9.93
N GLN A 315 -3.39 10.35 -10.38
CA GLN A 315 -3.66 8.93 -10.18
C GLN A 315 -3.53 8.52 -8.71
N VAL A 316 -2.51 9.02 -8.01
CA VAL A 316 -2.34 8.83 -6.55
C VAL A 316 -3.51 9.45 -5.78
N SER A 317 -3.88 10.70 -6.09
CA SER A 317 -5.01 11.36 -5.42
C SER A 317 -6.35 10.64 -5.65
N ALA A 318 -6.55 10.05 -6.83
CA ALA A 318 -7.74 9.24 -7.12
C ALA A 318 -7.74 7.92 -6.34
N GLN A 319 -6.58 7.28 -6.17
CA GLN A 319 -6.43 6.07 -5.37
C GLN A 319 -6.61 6.33 -3.87
N ASP A 320 -6.10 7.45 -3.35
CA ASP A 320 -6.26 7.83 -1.94
C ASP A 320 -7.71 8.12 -1.57
N GLU A 321 -8.49 8.70 -2.48
CA GLU A 321 -9.92 8.94 -2.28
C GLU A 321 -10.71 7.62 -2.34
N ALA A 322 -10.39 6.73 -3.29
CA ALA A 322 -10.98 5.40 -3.36
C ALA A 322 -10.65 4.55 -2.12
N PHE A 323 -9.42 4.65 -1.61
CA PHE A 323 -8.99 3.98 -0.38
C PHE A 323 -9.76 4.49 0.84
N ARG A 324 -9.89 5.82 1.01
CA ARG A 324 -10.66 6.44 2.10
C ARG A 324 -12.14 6.02 2.07
N GLN A 325 -12.74 5.94 0.89
CA GLN A 325 -14.13 5.47 0.73
C GLN A 325 -14.27 3.98 1.08
N SER A 326 -13.31 3.15 0.68
CA SER A 326 -13.28 1.73 1.04
C SER A 326 -13.08 1.51 2.54
N GLU A 327 -12.19 2.29 3.19
CA GLU A 327 -11.95 2.24 4.63
C GLU A 327 -13.19 2.65 5.43
N ALA A 328 -13.88 3.72 5.03
CA ALA A 328 -15.11 4.17 5.68
C ALA A 328 -16.27 3.15 5.52
N THR A 329 -16.30 2.42 4.40
CA THR A 329 -17.28 1.35 4.17
C THR A 329 -16.96 0.11 5.01
N PHE A 330 -15.68 -0.26 5.09
CA PHE A 330 -15.21 -1.39 5.89
C PHE A 330 -15.45 -1.17 7.40
N ARG A 331 -15.20 0.05 7.89
CA ARG A 331 -15.43 0.41 9.30
C ARG A 331 -16.91 0.32 9.70
N ARG A 332 -17.81 0.76 8.82
CA ARG A 332 -19.26 0.58 9.04
C ARG A 332 -19.68 -0.89 9.07
N ALA A 333 -19.14 -1.70 8.16
CA ALA A 333 -19.44 -3.14 8.12
C ALA A 333 -18.95 -3.88 9.38
N LEU A 334 -17.79 -3.47 9.93
CA LEU A 334 -17.27 -3.98 11.21
C LEU A 334 -18.17 -3.61 12.38
N ASP A 335 -18.56 -2.33 12.51
CA ASP A 335 -19.43 -1.85 13.59
C ASP A 335 -20.80 -2.58 13.57
N GLU A 336 -21.36 -2.81 12.38
CA GLU A 336 -22.60 -3.58 12.20
C GLU A 336 -22.44 -5.07 12.54
N ALA A 337 -21.28 -5.67 12.27
CA ALA A 337 -20.99 -7.06 12.62
C ALA A 337 -20.78 -7.25 14.13
N GLU A 338 -20.11 -6.31 14.79
CA GLU A 338 -19.95 -6.31 16.25
C GLU A 338 -21.29 -6.14 16.96
N THR A 339 -22.13 -5.22 16.47
CA THR A 339 -23.47 -5.00 17.04
C THR A 339 -24.34 -6.26 16.92
N ARG A 340 -24.32 -6.93 15.76
CA ARG A 340 -25.03 -8.21 15.57
C ARG A 340 -24.55 -9.31 16.52
N LYS A 341 -23.22 -9.45 16.70
CA LYS A 341 -22.66 -10.43 17.65
C LYS A 341 -23.07 -10.13 19.10
N LEU A 342 -23.13 -8.86 19.47
CA LEU A 342 -23.59 -8.44 20.80
C LEU A 342 -25.07 -8.75 21.02
N ASP A 343 -25.92 -8.51 20.03
CA ASP A 343 -27.36 -8.81 20.09
C ASP A 343 -27.62 -10.33 20.11
N GLU A 344 -26.90 -11.12 19.31
CA GLU A 344 -26.97 -12.59 19.35
C GLU A 344 -26.54 -13.13 20.70
N ARG A 345 -25.46 -12.58 21.29
CA ARG A 345 -24.99 -12.98 22.62
C ARG A 345 -26.03 -12.66 23.70
N ARG A 346 -26.65 -11.48 23.66
CA ARG A 346 -27.74 -11.11 24.58
C ARG A 346 -28.94 -12.03 24.44
N ALA A 347 -29.36 -12.33 23.21
CA ALA A 347 -30.48 -13.24 22.94
C ALA A 347 -30.18 -14.69 23.38
N LEU A 348 -28.91 -15.12 23.37
CA LEU A 348 -28.49 -16.42 23.90
C LEU A 348 -28.47 -16.43 25.44
N GLU A 349 -27.97 -15.36 26.05
CA GLU A 349 -27.95 -15.18 27.51
C GLU A 349 -29.36 -15.12 28.11
N GLU A 350 -30.31 -14.45 27.45
CA GLU A 350 -31.72 -14.42 27.85
C GLU A 350 -32.36 -15.82 27.77
N ARG A 351 -32.15 -16.55 26.66
CA ARG A 351 -32.63 -17.93 26.52
C ARG A 351 -32.09 -18.86 27.61
N TRP A 352 -30.78 -18.79 27.89
CA TRP A 352 -30.16 -19.56 28.97
C TRP A 352 -30.62 -19.14 30.37
N SER A 353 -31.00 -17.87 30.57
CA SER A 353 -31.60 -17.41 31.82
C SER A 353 -32.99 -18.01 32.01
N ASP A 354 -33.82 -18.02 30.97
CA ASP A 354 -35.19 -18.53 31.05
C ASP A 354 -35.23 -20.07 31.17
N GLU A 355 -34.38 -20.79 30.44
CA GLU A 355 -34.21 -22.24 30.62
C GLU A 355 -33.80 -22.60 32.06
N ARG A 356 -32.89 -21.83 32.67
CA ARG A 356 -32.49 -22.04 34.07
C ARG A 356 -33.63 -21.74 35.06
N ARG A 357 -34.48 -20.76 34.78
CA ARG A 357 -35.67 -20.46 35.61
C ARG A 357 -36.69 -21.58 35.56
N GLU A 358 -36.98 -22.11 34.37
CA GLU A 358 -37.90 -23.24 34.19
C GLU A 358 -37.35 -24.52 34.83
N GLU A 359 -36.05 -24.83 34.65
CA GLU A 359 -35.39 -25.97 35.31
C GLU A 359 -35.43 -25.85 36.84
N ALA A 360 -35.17 -24.65 37.38
CA ALA A 360 -35.23 -24.40 38.82
C ALA A 360 -36.65 -24.54 39.38
N LYS A 361 -37.66 -24.07 38.63
CA LYS A 361 -39.08 -24.23 38.98
C LYS A 361 -39.49 -25.71 38.98
N ARG A 362 -39.15 -26.45 37.93
CA ARG A 362 -39.40 -27.90 37.84
C ARG A 362 -38.79 -28.66 39.02
N ARG A 363 -37.54 -28.35 39.38
CA ARG A 363 -36.88 -28.97 40.55
C ARG A 363 -37.52 -28.57 41.88
N SER A 364 -38.05 -27.36 41.99
CA SER A 364 -38.80 -26.92 43.18
C SER A 364 -40.12 -27.69 43.31
N ASP A 365 -40.85 -27.83 42.22
CA ASP A 365 -42.13 -28.56 42.18
C ASP A 365 -41.92 -30.05 42.48
N GLU A 366 -40.89 -30.68 41.90
CA GLU A 366 -40.50 -32.07 42.21
C GLU A 366 -40.18 -32.27 43.70
N ARG A 367 -39.44 -31.34 44.32
CA ARG A 367 -39.14 -31.39 45.76
C ARG A 367 -40.39 -31.20 46.63
N GLN A 368 -41.32 -30.35 46.21
CA GLN A 368 -42.59 -30.16 46.93
C GLN A 368 -43.47 -31.40 46.85
N ASP A 369 -43.53 -32.06 45.70
CA ASP A 369 -44.26 -33.31 45.52
C ASP A 369 -43.64 -34.46 46.31
N GLU A 370 -42.31 -34.58 46.33
CA GLU A 370 -41.60 -35.54 47.19
C GLU A 370 -41.86 -35.28 48.68
N ALA A 371 -41.82 -34.01 49.12
CA ALA A 371 -42.10 -33.64 50.51
C ALA A 371 -43.56 -33.96 50.91
N ARG A 372 -44.53 -33.77 50.00
CA ARG A 372 -45.92 -34.16 50.21
C ARG A 372 -46.06 -35.68 50.38
N ARG A 373 -45.46 -36.46 49.48
CA ARG A 373 -45.44 -37.94 49.57
C ARG A 373 -44.86 -38.41 50.90
N TRP A 374 -43.71 -37.86 51.30
CA TRP A 374 -43.08 -38.20 52.58
C TRP A 374 -43.94 -37.83 53.79
N ASN A 375 -44.64 -36.70 53.76
CA ASN A 375 -45.54 -36.31 54.85
C ASN A 375 -46.77 -37.23 54.93
N ASP A 376 -47.34 -37.61 53.79
CA ASP A 376 -48.47 -38.56 53.74
C ASP A 376 -48.06 -39.95 54.25
N GLU A 377 -46.88 -40.42 53.89
CA GLU A 377 -46.31 -41.68 54.37
C GLU A 377 -46.01 -41.64 55.88
N ARG A 378 -45.44 -40.54 56.38
CA ARG A 378 -45.25 -40.34 57.83
C ARG A 378 -46.58 -40.29 58.59
N ALA A 379 -47.61 -39.68 58.01
CA ALA A 379 -48.94 -39.65 58.62
C ALA A 379 -49.60 -41.04 58.63
N ALA A 380 -49.39 -41.85 57.59
CA ALA A 380 -49.86 -43.24 57.54
C ALA A 380 -49.16 -44.11 58.59
N LEU A 381 -47.82 -44.05 58.66
CA LEU A 381 -47.03 -44.75 59.68
C LEU A 381 -47.38 -44.28 61.10
N GLY A 382 -47.64 -42.99 61.29
CA GLY A 382 -48.08 -42.45 62.58
C GLY A 382 -49.43 -43.00 63.04
N ARG A 383 -50.37 -43.23 62.10
CA ARG A 383 -51.64 -43.90 62.39
C ARG A 383 -51.44 -45.37 62.77
N GLU A 384 -50.60 -46.10 62.02
CA GLU A 384 -50.29 -47.51 62.28
C GLU A 384 -49.60 -47.72 63.64
N ILE A 385 -48.67 -46.83 64.02
CA ILE A 385 -48.02 -46.85 65.35
C ILE A 385 -49.02 -46.57 66.48
N ALA A 386 -49.96 -45.65 66.28
CA ALA A 386 -50.99 -45.35 67.28
C ALA A 386 -51.96 -46.52 67.47
N GLU A 387 -52.32 -47.21 66.38
CA GLU A 387 -53.18 -48.39 66.38
C GLU A 387 -52.49 -49.56 67.12
N LEU A 388 -51.24 -49.86 66.78
CA LEU A 388 -50.41 -50.87 67.47
C LEU A 388 -50.15 -50.52 68.94
N GLY A 389 -49.99 -49.24 69.26
CA GLY A 389 -49.82 -48.77 70.64
C GLY A 389 -51.05 -49.01 71.53
N SER A 390 -52.25 -48.99 70.93
CA SER A 390 -53.52 -49.25 71.64
C SER A 390 -53.75 -50.75 71.92
N GLU A 391 -53.26 -51.64 71.05
CA GLU A 391 -53.38 -53.10 71.23
C GLU A 391 -52.39 -53.68 72.26
N VAL A 392 -51.25 -53.02 72.49
CA VAL A 392 -50.20 -53.49 73.42
C VAL A 392 -50.39 -52.95 74.85
N ALA A 393 -51.29 -51.99 75.06
CA ALA A 393 -51.56 -51.38 76.37
C ALA A 393 -52.01 -52.38 77.47
N PRO A 394 -52.81 -53.43 77.20
CA PRO A 394 -53.21 -54.41 78.23
C PRO A 394 -52.14 -55.45 78.59
N LEU A 395 -51.06 -55.59 77.79
CA LEU A 395 -50.02 -56.61 77.97
C LEU A 395 -48.88 -56.20 78.90
N ARG A 396 -48.87 -54.95 79.38
CA ARG A 396 -47.81 -54.38 80.24
C ARG A 396 -47.87 -54.81 81.72
N ALA A 397 -48.84 -55.63 82.14
CA ALA A 397 -48.97 -56.10 83.54
C ALA A 397 -48.71 -57.61 83.75
N LEU A 398 -48.50 -58.41 82.69
CA LEU A 398 -48.23 -59.86 82.78
C LEU A 398 -46.89 -60.28 83.44
N PRO A 399 -45.79 -59.51 83.43
CA PRO A 399 -44.50 -59.98 83.96
C PRO A 399 -44.48 -60.32 85.46
N LEU A 400 -45.40 -59.74 86.25
CA LEU A 400 -45.51 -60.04 87.68
C LEU A 400 -46.24 -61.37 87.95
N GLN A 401 -47.16 -61.79 87.06
CA GLN A 401 -47.86 -63.07 87.17
C GLN A 401 -47.01 -64.24 86.63
N VAL A 402 -46.11 -64.00 85.67
CA VAL A 402 -45.21 -65.02 85.10
C VAL A 402 -44.09 -65.39 86.08
N HIS A 403 -43.52 -64.43 86.82
CA HIS A 403 -42.44 -64.73 87.77
C HIS A 403 -42.88 -65.65 88.93
N ALA A 404 -44.13 -65.52 89.40
CA ALA A 404 -44.69 -66.37 90.47
C ALA A 404 -44.96 -67.82 90.01
N LEU A 405 -45.31 -68.03 88.73
CA LEU A 405 -45.58 -69.36 88.15
C LEU A 405 -44.29 -70.11 87.73
N GLU A 406 -43.18 -69.42 87.48
CA GLU A 406 -41.91 -70.05 87.07
C GLU A 406 -41.17 -70.76 88.22
N THR A 407 -41.35 -70.30 89.46
CA THR A 407 -40.80 -70.96 90.66
C THR A 407 -41.51 -72.29 90.94
N GLU A 408 -42.83 -72.35 90.74
CA GLU A 408 -43.66 -73.56 90.93
C GLU A 408 -43.41 -74.61 89.82
N ARG A 409 -43.20 -74.16 88.57
CA ARG A 409 -42.84 -75.01 87.41
C ARG A 409 -41.48 -75.73 87.57
N ASN A 410 -40.49 -75.09 88.20
CA ASN A 410 -39.13 -75.65 88.30
C ASN A 410 -39.03 -76.77 89.34
N ALA A 411 -39.87 -76.78 90.39
CA ALA A 411 -39.95 -77.87 91.36
C ALA A 411 -40.56 -79.15 90.75
N LEU A 412 -41.64 -79.02 89.97
CA LEU A 412 -42.31 -80.15 89.29
C LEU A 412 -41.46 -80.79 88.19
N ARG A 413 -40.56 -80.04 87.54
CA ARG A 413 -39.64 -80.57 86.50
C ARG A 413 -38.57 -81.53 87.05
N HIS A 414 -38.17 -81.39 88.32
CA HIS A 414 -37.24 -82.33 88.95
C HIS A 414 -37.88 -83.71 89.18
N GLU A 415 -39.19 -83.73 89.47
CA GLU A 415 -39.97 -84.95 89.70
C GLU A 415 -40.23 -85.74 88.38
N VAL A 416 -40.38 -85.02 87.26
CA VAL A 416 -40.53 -85.62 85.92
C VAL A 416 -39.20 -86.22 85.40
N ALA A 417 -38.06 -85.60 85.71
CA ALA A 417 -36.74 -86.10 85.30
C ALA A 417 -36.40 -87.46 85.92
N GLN A 418 -36.87 -87.75 87.14
CA GLN A 418 -36.69 -89.06 87.77
C GLN A 418 -37.55 -90.16 87.12
N ARG A 419 -38.74 -89.83 86.59
CA ARG A 419 -39.63 -90.82 85.93
C ARG A 419 -39.21 -91.14 84.48
N ALA A 420 -38.50 -90.25 83.80
CA ALA A 420 -37.95 -90.48 82.45
C ALA A 420 -36.85 -91.57 82.43
N MET A 421 -36.09 -91.72 83.52
CA MET A 421 -35.08 -92.78 83.68
C MET A 421 -35.68 -94.19 83.87
N ALA A 422 -36.98 -94.32 84.17
CA ALA A 422 -37.65 -95.62 84.24
C ALA A 422 -38.11 -96.15 82.87
N LEU A 423 -38.36 -95.26 81.89
CA LEU A 423 -38.75 -95.64 80.52
C LEU A 423 -37.56 -96.12 79.67
N GLU A 424 -36.34 -95.76 80.07
CA GLU A 424 -35.08 -96.18 79.45
C GLU A 424 -34.76 -97.69 79.65
N ALA A 425 -35.55 -98.38 80.49
CA ALA A 425 -35.53 -99.84 80.60
C ALA A 425 -36.28 -100.57 79.47
N ILE A 426 -37.22 -99.90 78.77
CA ILE A 426 -38.05 -100.54 77.73
C ILE A 426 -37.40 -100.46 76.33
N HIS A 427 -36.58 -99.44 76.06
CA HIS A 427 -35.88 -99.25 74.78
C HIS A 427 -34.66 -100.17 74.56
N ARG A 428 -34.36 -101.05 75.52
CA ARG A 428 -33.38 -102.16 75.38
C ARG A 428 -34.01 -103.48 74.91
N SER A 429 -35.29 -103.49 74.53
CA SER A 429 -35.91 -104.65 73.87
C SER A 429 -35.38 -104.82 72.44
N THR A 430 -35.27 -106.08 72.02
CA THR A 430 -34.45 -106.55 70.90
C THR A 430 -34.91 -106.11 69.49
N SER A 431 -35.98 -105.32 69.36
CA SER A 431 -36.61 -104.96 68.07
C SER A 431 -36.11 -103.66 67.42
N TRP A 432 -35.49 -102.71 68.14
CA TRP A 432 -35.14 -101.37 67.59
C TRP A 432 -33.81 -101.33 66.79
N ARG A 433 -33.02 -102.40 66.79
CA ARG A 433 -31.70 -102.49 66.11
C ARG A 433 -31.75 -102.70 64.59
N ALA A 434 -32.91 -102.87 63.96
CA ALA A 434 -32.97 -103.44 62.60
C ALA A 434 -32.86 -102.45 61.42
N LEU A 435 -32.98 -101.12 61.58
CA LEU A 435 -33.16 -100.18 60.44
C LEU A 435 -32.11 -99.06 60.31
N GLN A 436 -30.94 -99.23 60.91
CA GLN A 436 -29.87 -98.22 60.95
C GLN A 436 -29.10 -97.98 59.61
N PRO A 437 -28.85 -98.95 58.70
CA PRO A 437 -27.89 -98.73 57.62
C PRO A 437 -28.35 -97.88 56.44
N ILE A 438 -29.67 -97.70 56.20
CA ILE A 438 -30.12 -96.84 55.09
C ILE A 438 -29.69 -95.37 55.31
N ARG A 439 -29.42 -94.98 56.56
CA ARG A 439 -28.98 -93.63 56.93
C ARG A 439 -27.52 -93.32 56.55
N SER A 440 -26.70 -94.29 56.13
CA SER A 440 -25.26 -94.07 55.88
C SER A 440 -24.84 -93.86 54.42
N LEU A 441 -25.76 -93.95 53.45
CA LEU A 441 -25.40 -93.98 52.01
C LEU A 441 -25.56 -92.66 51.22
N ALA A 442 -25.88 -91.54 51.87
CA ALA A 442 -26.02 -90.23 51.20
C ALA A 442 -24.72 -89.40 51.10
N GLY A 443 -23.59 -89.92 51.58
CA GLY A 443 -22.31 -89.18 51.67
C GLY A 443 -21.40 -89.21 50.44
N ALA A 444 -21.76 -89.89 49.34
CA ALA A 444 -20.78 -90.28 48.30
C ALA A 444 -21.21 -90.02 46.83
N LEU A 445 -21.50 -88.77 46.42
CA LEU A 445 -21.73 -88.45 44.98
C LEU A 445 -20.99 -87.20 44.43
N PRO A 446 -20.43 -87.24 43.18
CA PRO A 446 -19.51 -86.24 42.61
C PRO A 446 -20.14 -85.00 41.92
N PRO A 447 -19.35 -83.98 41.50
CA PRO A 447 -19.82 -82.61 41.24
C PRO A 447 -20.82 -82.44 40.09
N GLY A 448 -20.86 -83.34 39.10
CA GLY A 448 -21.85 -83.31 38.00
C GLY A 448 -23.27 -83.69 38.43
N ALA A 449 -23.44 -84.50 39.48
CA ALA A 449 -24.75 -84.96 39.96
C ALA A 449 -25.46 -83.94 40.89
N ARG A 450 -24.73 -82.95 41.42
CA ARG A 450 -25.32 -81.88 42.25
C ARG A 450 -26.19 -80.92 41.45
N ASN A 451 -25.95 -80.77 40.14
CA ASN A 451 -26.77 -79.92 39.27
C ASN A 451 -28.07 -80.60 38.80
N GLY A 452 -28.15 -81.95 38.83
CA GLY A 452 -29.38 -82.70 38.59
C GLY A 452 -30.34 -82.66 39.79
N LEU A 453 -29.83 -82.87 41.00
CA LEU A 453 -30.64 -82.78 42.23
C LEU A 453 -31.14 -81.35 42.51
N ARG A 454 -30.39 -80.31 42.12
CA ARG A 454 -30.87 -78.91 42.17
C ARG A 454 -31.95 -78.60 41.13
N ARG A 455 -31.94 -79.27 39.97
CA ARG A 455 -32.98 -79.10 38.93
C ARG A 455 -34.26 -79.87 39.27
N ALA A 456 -34.15 -81.02 39.94
CA ALA A 456 -35.31 -81.77 40.45
C ALA A 456 -35.98 -81.07 41.65
N ALA A 457 -35.20 -80.52 42.58
CA ALA A 457 -35.73 -79.69 43.68
C ALA A 457 -36.32 -78.36 43.19
N LYS A 458 -35.77 -77.77 42.10
CA LYS A 458 -36.39 -76.60 41.44
C LYS A 458 -37.65 -76.96 40.64
N GLY A 459 -37.73 -78.15 40.04
CA GLY A 459 -38.95 -78.64 39.40
C GLY A 459 -40.10 -78.83 40.40
N ALA A 460 -39.81 -79.43 41.56
CA ALA A 460 -40.78 -79.58 42.66
C ALA A 460 -41.19 -78.23 43.29
N TRP A 461 -40.27 -77.26 43.35
CA TRP A 461 -40.59 -75.88 43.76
C TRP A 461 -41.41 -75.11 42.72
N TRP A 462 -41.23 -75.40 41.43
CA TRP A 462 -42.01 -74.79 40.33
C TRP A 462 -43.42 -75.36 40.24
N THR A 463 -43.66 -76.59 40.70
CA THR A 463 -45.01 -77.14 40.87
C THR A 463 -45.72 -76.62 42.13
N LEU A 464 -44.98 -76.10 43.12
CA LEU A 464 -45.52 -75.57 44.38
C LEU A 464 -45.68 -74.03 44.42
N THR A 465 -45.27 -73.31 43.36
CA THR A 465 -45.42 -71.84 43.26
C THR A 465 -45.83 -71.34 41.86
N PRO A 466 -46.92 -71.84 41.24
CA PRO A 466 -47.33 -71.46 39.88
C PRO A 466 -47.74 -69.98 39.69
N TRP A 467 -48.14 -69.25 40.74
CA TRP A 467 -48.58 -67.85 40.67
C TRP A 467 -47.44 -66.83 40.38
N ARG A 468 -46.17 -67.25 40.34
CA ARG A 468 -45.03 -66.42 39.88
C ARG A 468 -44.60 -66.66 38.43
N MET A 469 -45.39 -67.41 37.66
CA MET A 469 -45.14 -67.67 36.23
C MET A 469 -45.37 -66.45 35.33
N GLY A 470 -46.25 -65.51 35.72
CA GLY A 470 -46.52 -64.27 34.95
C GLY A 470 -45.33 -63.31 34.89
N GLU A 471 -44.60 -63.13 36.00
CA GLU A 471 -43.41 -62.27 36.04
C GLU A 471 -42.21 -62.88 35.30
N ARG A 472 -42.14 -64.22 35.21
CA ARG A 472 -41.06 -64.92 34.49
C ARG A 472 -41.27 -64.98 32.97
N ARG A 473 -42.52 -64.81 32.49
CA ARG A 473 -42.81 -64.61 31.06
C ARG A 473 -42.47 -63.18 30.61
N ARG A 474 -42.79 -62.16 31.44
CA ARG A 474 -42.49 -60.75 31.16
C ARG A 474 -41.00 -60.41 31.07
N VAL A 475 -40.15 -61.03 31.87
CA VAL A 475 -38.68 -60.83 31.79
C VAL A 475 -38.06 -61.52 30.57
N ARG A 476 -38.69 -62.57 30.03
CA ARG A 476 -38.24 -63.28 28.82
C ARG A 476 -38.74 -62.62 27.53
N GLU A 477 -39.91 -61.97 27.57
CA GLU A 477 -40.44 -61.12 26.49
C GLU A 477 -39.68 -59.78 26.39
N ALA A 478 -39.24 -59.20 27.52
CA ALA A 478 -38.46 -57.95 27.55
C ALA A 478 -37.03 -58.09 26.96
N PHE A 479 -36.39 -59.26 27.09
CA PHE A 479 -35.08 -59.53 26.47
C PHE A 479 -35.18 -59.90 24.97
N ALA A 480 -36.34 -60.39 24.51
CA ALA A 480 -36.58 -60.64 23.08
C ALA A 480 -36.98 -59.36 22.32
N ALA A 481 -37.61 -58.38 22.99
CA ALA A 481 -37.96 -57.07 22.42
C ALA A 481 -36.74 -56.13 22.24
N LEU A 482 -35.72 -56.22 23.11
CA LEU A 482 -34.48 -55.43 22.96
C LEU A 482 -33.56 -55.93 21.82
N ALA A 483 -33.70 -57.19 21.39
CA ALA A 483 -32.90 -57.75 20.28
C ALA A 483 -33.58 -57.57 18.89
N ALA A 484 -34.85 -57.16 18.84
CA ALA A 484 -35.61 -56.94 17.60
C ALA A 484 -35.67 -55.46 17.17
N SER A 485 -35.22 -54.50 17.99
CA SER A 485 -35.22 -53.06 17.69
C SER A 485 -33.91 -52.55 17.04
N ALA A 486 -32.96 -53.45 16.74
CA ALA A 486 -31.67 -53.14 16.10
C ALA A 486 -31.68 -53.29 14.57
N ALA A 487 -32.86 -53.38 13.92
CA ALA A 487 -32.95 -53.55 12.47
C ALA A 487 -34.25 -52.96 11.87
N SER A 488 -34.32 -51.64 11.66
CA SER A 488 -35.17 -51.00 10.62
C SER A 488 -34.91 -49.48 10.53
N ALA A 489 -34.42 -49.03 9.37
CA ALA A 489 -34.30 -47.63 8.89
C ALA A 489 -35.69 -46.95 8.74
N PRO A 490 -35.86 -45.65 8.32
CA PRO A 490 -34.89 -44.68 7.80
C PRO A 490 -35.00 -43.22 8.35
N VAL A 491 -33.94 -42.43 8.19
CA VAL A 491 -33.98 -40.96 8.37
C VAL A 491 -34.36 -40.32 7.03
N SER A 492 -35.55 -39.73 6.98
CA SER A 492 -36.00 -38.84 5.91
C SER A 492 -35.60 -37.41 6.25
N VAL A 493 -34.57 -36.88 5.59
CA VAL A 493 -34.26 -35.44 5.60
C VAL A 493 -34.97 -34.81 4.39
N ALA A 494 -36.02 -34.04 4.66
CA ALA A 494 -36.62 -33.13 3.70
C ALA A 494 -36.25 -31.69 4.09
N ALA A 495 -35.66 -30.97 3.15
CA ALA A 495 -35.26 -29.57 3.26
C ALA A 495 -36.46 -28.61 3.28
N PRO A 496 -36.25 -27.38 3.76
CA PRO A 496 -36.80 -26.20 3.12
C PRO A 496 -35.67 -25.37 2.52
N GLY A 497 -35.68 -25.24 1.20
CA GLY A 497 -34.97 -24.16 0.52
C GLY A 497 -35.75 -22.85 0.65
N ALA A 498 -35.03 -21.75 0.77
CA ALA A 498 -34.97 -20.74 -0.28
C ALA A 498 -34.20 -19.50 0.20
N ALA A 499 -33.17 -19.16 -0.57
CA ALA A 499 -32.75 -17.81 -0.95
C ALA A 499 -32.53 -16.77 0.17
N GLY A 500 -31.27 -16.66 0.59
CA GLY A 500 -30.71 -15.43 1.17
C GLY A 500 -29.40 -15.10 0.46
N ALA A 501 -29.32 -13.91 -0.12
CA ALA A 501 -28.17 -13.41 -0.87
C ALA A 501 -26.86 -13.62 -0.09
N ALA A 502 -25.92 -14.36 -0.70
CA ALA A 502 -24.62 -14.63 -0.10
C ALA A 502 -23.85 -13.31 0.07
N ALA A 503 -23.67 -12.89 1.32
CA ALA A 503 -22.61 -11.96 1.66
C ALA A 503 -21.30 -12.58 1.18
N ALA A 504 -20.61 -11.94 0.22
CA ALA A 504 -19.33 -12.41 -0.26
C ALA A 504 -18.36 -12.47 0.92
N VAL A 505 -18.09 -13.68 1.40
CA VAL A 505 -17.02 -13.93 2.38
C VAL A 505 -15.75 -13.40 1.73
N ARG A 506 -15.11 -12.41 2.36
CA ARG A 506 -13.83 -11.85 1.92
C ARG A 506 -12.82 -13.00 1.88
N ARG A 507 -12.49 -13.49 0.68
CA ARG A 507 -11.38 -14.45 0.51
C ARG A 507 -10.09 -13.72 0.84
N LEU A 508 -9.26 -14.36 1.65
CA LEU A 508 -7.89 -13.93 1.89
C LEU A 508 -7.03 -14.35 0.69
N GLY A 509 -6.21 -13.41 0.18
CA GLY A 509 -5.42 -13.61 -1.05
C GLY A 509 -6.10 -13.08 -2.32
N GLN A 510 -5.51 -13.39 -3.47
CA GLN A 510 -6.04 -13.00 -4.78
C GLN A 510 -7.22 -13.90 -5.18
N PRO A 511 -8.20 -13.41 -5.98
CA PRO A 511 -9.26 -14.25 -6.49
C PRO A 511 -8.70 -15.35 -7.40
N ALA A 512 -9.35 -16.52 -7.36
CA ALA A 512 -9.01 -17.67 -8.20
C ALA A 512 -8.93 -17.28 -9.69
N LEU A 513 -8.06 -17.96 -10.43
CA LEU A 513 -8.01 -17.80 -11.89
C LEU A 513 -9.35 -18.16 -12.51
N ARG A 514 -9.81 -17.38 -13.49
CA ARG A 514 -10.96 -17.73 -14.31
C ARG A 514 -10.46 -18.51 -15.52
N VAL A 515 -10.86 -19.77 -15.61
CA VAL A 515 -10.31 -20.71 -16.59
C VAL A 515 -11.41 -21.40 -17.37
N PHE A 516 -11.15 -21.71 -18.63
CA PHE A 516 -11.94 -22.64 -19.43
C PHE A 516 -11.04 -23.70 -20.06
N GLN A 517 -11.57 -24.89 -20.32
CA GLN A 517 -10.79 -25.97 -20.92
C GLN A 517 -10.68 -25.76 -22.43
N ALA A 518 -9.47 -25.76 -22.96
CA ALA A 518 -9.22 -25.79 -24.40
C ALA A 518 -8.06 -26.73 -24.72
N PRO A 519 -8.18 -27.62 -25.72
CA PRO A 519 -7.09 -28.47 -26.13
C PRO A 519 -5.99 -27.64 -26.82
N THR A 520 -4.74 -28.01 -26.59
CA THR A 520 -3.57 -27.48 -27.31
C THR A 520 -2.95 -28.56 -28.17
N ASP A 521 -2.28 -28.16 -29.24
CA ASP A 521 -1.53 -29.02 -30.16
C ASP A 521 -0.18 -29.46 -29.59
N VAL A 522 0.38 -28.66 -28.68
CA VAL A 522 1.63 -28.91 -27.96
C VAL A 522 1.38 -28.74 -26.45
N PRO A 523 1.96 -29.60 -25.58
CA PRO A 523 1.91 -29.42 -24.13
C PRO A 523 2.39 -28.02 -23.72
N ARG A 524 1.71 -27.40 -22.76
CA ARG A 524 1.98 -26.01 -22.34
C ARG A 524 2.48 -25.92 -20.89
N LEU A 525 3.33 -24.93 -20.63
CA LEU A 525 3.73 -24.51 -19.29
C LEU A 525 3.35 -23.03 -19.12
N SER A 526 2.63 -22.71 -18.05
CA SER A 526 2.17 -21.35 -17.73
C SER A 526 2.83 -20.82 -16.46
N MET A 527 3.64 -19.78 -16.58
CA MET A 527 4.09 -19.00 -15.44
C MET A 527 3.01 -18.00 -15.02
N VAL A 528 2.57 -18.03 -13.76
CA VAL A 528 1.61 -17.08 -13.19
C VAL A 528 2.33 -16.18 -12.19
N THR A 529 2.31 -14.87 -12.44
CA THR A 529 2.98 -13.88 -11.60
C THR A 529 2.18 -12.57 -11.52
N ASP A 530 2.57 -11.67 -10.63
CA ASP A 530 1.85 -10.39 -10.46
C ASP A 530 2.04 -9.47 -11.68
N SER A 531 3.28 -9.24 -12.10
CA SER A 531 3.64 -8.37 -13.25
C SER A 531 5.04 -8.71 -13.76
N ILE A 532 5.30 -8.42 -15.04
CA ILE A 532 6.62 -8.48 -15.69
C ILE A 532 7.07 -7.11 -16.22
N ASN A 533 6.48 -6.02 -15.72
CA ASN A 533 6.76 -4.66 -16.19
C ASN A 533 8.00 -4.09 -15.47
N GLU A 534 8.60 -3.00 -15.98
CA GLU A 534 9.95 -2.52 -15.59
C GLU A 534 10.16 -2.36 -14.06
N GLY A 535 9.12 -1.97 -13.31
CA GLY A 535 9.18 -1.84 -11.85
C GLY A 535 9.13 -3.16 -11.06
N SER A 536 8.87 -4.28 -11.72
CA SER A 536 8.60 -5.61 -11.11
C SER A 536 9.63 -6.68 -11.47
N LEU A 537 10.53 -6.42 -12.42
CA LEU A 537 11.50 -7.40 -12.94
C LEU A 537 12.76 -7.59 -12.07
N PHE A 538 12.83 -6.97 -10.90
CA PHE A 538 13.98 -7.11 -10.01
C PHE A 538 13.92 -8.39 -9.18
N GLY A 539 15.03 -9.14 -9.14
CA GLY A 539 15.17 -10.33 -8.30
C GLY A 539 14.22 -11.45 -8.70
N GLY A 540 13.19 -11.72 -7.88
CA GLY A 540 12.45 -12.97 -7.93
C GLY A 540 11.62 -13.21 -9.20
N VAL A 541 11.02 -12.18 -9.80
CA VAL A 541 10.24 -12.37 -11.04
C VAL A 541 11.16 -12.76 -12.20
N ALA A 542 12.32 -12.13 -12.34
CA ALA A 542 13.32 -12.51 -13.35
C ALA A 542 13.81 -13.94 -13.13
N THR A 543 14.08 -14.34 -11.89
CA THR A 543 14.46 -15.72 -11.52
C THR A 543 13.38 -16.73 -11.94
N ALA A 544 12.11 -16.43 -11.66
CA ALA A 544 10.99 -17.31 -12.04
C ALA A 544 10.77 -17.37 -13.56
N LEU A 545 10.98 -16.25 -14.26
CA LEU A 545 10.92 -16.18 -15.72
C LEU A 545 11.99 -17.07 -16.37
N ILE A 546 13.25 -16.92 -15.94
CA ILE A 546 14.37 -17.71 -16.45
C ILE A 546 14.15 -19.19 -16.14
N PHE A 547 13.72 -19.51 -14.92
CA PHE A 547 13.36 -20.88 -14.55
C PHE A 547 12.28 -21.45 -15.47
N SER A 548 11.20 -20.69 -15.72
CA SER A 548 10.07 -21.15 -16.55
C SER A 548 10.47 -21.38 -18.00
N VAL A 549 11.33 -20.52 -18.56
CA VAL A 549 11.91 -20.71 -19.90
C VAL A 549 12.73 -21.99 -19.96
N LEU A 550 13.66 -22.19 -19.01
CA LEU A 550 14.53 -23.37 -19.00
C LEU A 550 13.75 -24.66 -18.74
N LEU A 551 12.72 -24.63 -17.90
CA LEU A 551 11.84 -25.77 -17.65
C LEU A 551 10.98 -26.10 -18.87
N ALA A 552 10.44 -25.09 -19.56
CA ALA A 552 9.69 -25.27 -20.79
C ALA A 552 10.55 -25.93 -21.88
N GLU A 553 11.78 -25.45 -22.08
CA GLU A 553 12.76 -26.06 -23.01
C GLU A 553 13.12 -27.50 -22.60
N ARG A 554 13.39 -27.74 -21.31
CA ARG A 554 13.76 -29.07 -20.78
C ARG A 554 12.64 -30.10 -20.96
N THR A 555 11.39 -29.66 -20.90
CA THR A 555 10.20 -30.52 -20.97
C THR A 555 9.50 -30.49 -22.33
N GLY A 556 10.05 -29.78 -23.32
CA GLY A 556 9.49 -29.65 -24.67
C GLY A 556 8.12 -28.98 -24.71
N ARG A 557 7.83 -28.06 -23.78
CA ARG A 557 6.55 -27.39 -23.61
C ARG A 557 6.58 -25.97 -24.20
N ARG A 558 5.45 -25.51 -24.74
CA ARG A 558 5.28 -24.09 -25.10
C ARG A 558 5.15 -23.26 -23.83
N LEU A 559 5.80 -22.11 -23.75
CA LEU A 559 5.74 -21.24 -22.58
C LEU A 559 4.62 -20.19 -22.75
N ARG A 560 3.83 -20.01 -21.70
CA ARG A 560 2.92 -18.88 -21.52
C ARG A 560 3.25 -18.13 -20.23
N ILE A 561 3.17 -16.81 -20.27
CA ILE A 561 3.32 -15.94 -19.10
C ILE A 561 1.97 -15.26 -18.84
N VAL A 562 1.45 -15.46 -17.63
CA VAL A 562 0.18 -14.92 -17.15
C VAL A 562 0.47 -13.89 -16.06
N THR A 563 0.14 -12.63 -16.31
CA THR A 563 0.23 -11.57 -15.29
C THR A 563 -1.11 -11.32 -14.62
N ARG A 564 -1.11 -10.90 -13.35
CA ARG A 564 -2.32 -10.72 -12.53
C ARG A 564 -2.71 -9.27 -12.25
N THR A 565 -1.73 -8.37 -12.17
CA THR A 565 -1.93 -6.98 -11.71
C THR A 565 -1.84 -5.95 -12.82
N GLN A 566 -1.13 -6.26 -13.91
CA GLN A 566 -0.94 -5.39 -15.07
C GLN A 566 -0.85 -6.23 -16.34
N ALA A 567 -1.26 -5.66 -17.48
CA ALA A 567 -1.00 -6.27 -18.78
C ALA A 567 0.52 -6.44 -18.99
N PRO A 568 0.95 -7.55 -19.61
CA PRO A 568 2.37 -7.88 -19.74
C PRO A 568 3.08 -6.99 -20.76
N ALA A 569 4.13 -6.29 -20.35
CA ALA A 569 5.09 -5.64 -21.24
C ALA A 569 6.06 -6.69 -21.81
N THR A 570 5.74 -7.22 -22.99
CA THR A 570 6.41 -8.40 -23.58
C THR A 570 7.89 -8.18 -23.90
N GLU A 571 8.27 -6.96 -24.24
CA GLU A 571 9.63 -6.53 -24.57
C GLU A 571 10.62 -6.80 -23.44
N ASN A 572 10.14 -6.73 -22.20
CA ASN A 572 10.95 -6.94 -21.00
C ASN A 572 11.47 -8.37 -20.86
N VAL A 573 10.69 -9.35 -21.29
CA VAL A 573 11.11 -10.76 -21.27
C VAL A 573 12.34 -10.93 -22.13
N ALA A 574 12.31 -10.40 -23.34
CA ALA A 574 13.44 -10.49 -24.26
C ALA A 574 14.68 -9.76 -23.72
N THR A 575 14.50 -8.63 -23.03
CA THR A 575 15.59 -7.92 -22.36
C THR A 575 16.24 -8.76 -21.26
N VAL A 576 15.43 -9.36 -20.37
CA VAL A 576 15.94 -10.24 -19.30
C VAL A 576 16.66 -11.45 -19.89
N LEU A 577 16.07 -12.15 -20.87
CA LEU A 577 16.70 -13.33 -21.47
C LEU A 577 18.02 -12.99 -22.16
N ARG A 578 18.08 -11.91 -22.95
CA ARG A 578 19.34 -11.46 -23.59
C ARG A 578 20.40 -11.10 -22.55
N ALA A 579 20.04 -10.34 -21.51
CA ALA A 579 20.95 -9.93 -20.46
C ALA A 579 21.50 -11.14 -19.67
N HIS A 580 20.67 -12.17 -19.48
CA HIS A 580 21.07 -13.44 -18.86
C HIS A 580 21.56 -14.48 -19.87
N GLY A 581 21.74 -14.12 -21.14
CA GLY A 581 22.28 -14.98 -22.21
C GLY A 581 21.55 -16.31 -22.33
N ILE A 582 20.24 -16.27 -22.09
CA ILE A 582 19.33 -17.40 -22.25
C ILE A 582 18.76 -17.32 -23.66
N GLU A 583 19.04 -18.33 -24.46
CA GLU A 583 18.43 -18.48 -25.77
C GLU A 583 17.08 -19.20 -25.62
N HIS A 584 16.05 -18.66 -26.27
CA HIS A 584 14.74 -19.30 -26.37
C HIS A 584 14.28 -19.22 -27.82
N SER A 585 13.96 -20.36 -28.42
CA SER A 585 13.63 -20.47 -29.85
C SER A 585 12.13 -20.50 -30.12
N GLY A 586 11.31 -20.73 -29.08
CA GLY A 586 9.85 -20.76 -29.15
C GLY A 586 9.20 -19.37 -29.07
N ASN A 587 7.96 -19.28 -29.55
CA ASN A 587 7.11 -18.13 -29.27
C ASN A 587 6.58 -18.24 -27.84
N ILE A 588 6.79 -17.20 -27.04
CA ILE A 588 6.21 -17.07 -25.69
C ILE A 588 4.81 -16.46 -25.84
N GLU A 589 3.81 -17.14 -25.28
CA GLU A 589 2.47 -16.59 -25.15
C GLU A 589 2.36 -15.66 -23.96
N PHE A 590 1.47 -14.68 -24.06
CA PHE A 590 1.19 -13.75 -22.98
C PHE A 590 -0.31 -13.67 -22.73
N ALA A 591 -0.68 -13.69 -21.46
CA ALA A 591 -2.05 -13.48 -21.02
C ALA A 591 -2.08 -12.53 -19.82
N PHE A 592 -3.17 -11.79 -19.70
CA PHE A 592 -3.45 -10.97 -18.54
C PHE A 592 -4.71 -11.50 -17.87
N ALA A 593 -4.60 -11.97 -16.63
CA ALA A 593 -5.68 -12.50 -15.82
C ALA A 593 -5.96 -11.55 -14.65
N ASP A 594 -6.74 -10.51 -14.92
CA ASP A 594 -6.95 -9.39 -14.00
C ASP A 594 -7.56 -9.82 -12.65
N ILE A 595 -7.01 -9.28 -11.56
CA ILE A 595 -7.55 -9.44 -10.20
C ILE A 595 -8.82 -8.64 -9.96
N ALA A 596 -9.05 -7.52 -10.66
CA ALA A 596 -10.20 -6.64 -10.44
C ALA A 596 -11.51 -7.16 -11.09
N GLY A 597 -11.43 -8.19 -11.94
CA GLY A 597 -12.57 -9.00 -12.34
C GLY A 597 -13.22 -8.62 -13.66
N GLU A 598 -12.58 -7.79 -14.50
CA GLU A 598 -13.03 -7.49 -15.85
C GLU A 598 -12.64 -8.62 -16.84
N GLY A 599 -13.56 -9.57 -17.04
CA GLY A 599 -13.70 -10.33 -18.30
C GLY A 599 -12.56 -11.22 -18.82
N THR A 600 -11.39 -11.32 -18.19
CA THR A 600 -10.26 -12.11 -18.73
C THR A 600 -10.25 -13.53 -18.18
N GLU A 601 -10.86 -14.46 -18.92
CA GLU A 601 -10.66 -15.89 -18.74
C GLU A 601 -9.43 -16.36 -19.53
N ILE A 602 -8.69 -17.32 -19.00
CA ILE A 602 -7.58 -17.97 -19.72
C ILE A 602 -7.94 -19.41 -20.06
N ASP A 603 -7.53 -19.86 -21.24
CA ASP A 603 -7.67 -21.25 -21.62
C ASP A 603 -6.68 -22.13 -20.86
N VAL A 604 -7.06 -23.37 -20.55
CA VAL A 604 -6.22 -24.34 -19.86
C VAL A 604 -6.24 -25.67 -20.60
N ALA A 605 -5.05 -26.19 -20.90
CA ALA A 605 -4.91 -27.52 -21.51
C ALA A 605 -5.01 -28.62 -20.45
N PRO A 606 -5.45 -29.85 -20.80
CA PRO A 606 -5.58 -30.96 -19.84
C PRO A 606 -4.28 -31.35 -19.12
N ASP A 607 -3.13 -31.18 -19.78
CA ASP A 607 -1.77 -31.56 -19.35
C ASP A 607 -0.87 -30.35 -19.00
N GLU A 608 -1.45 -29.16 -18.95
CA GLU A 608 -0.69 -27.92 -18.74
C GLU A 608 -0.11 -27.81 -17.32
N ILE A 609 1.18 -27.46 -17.22
CA ILE A 609 1.88 -27.24 -15.94
C ILE A 609 1.82 -25.75 -15.59
N PHE A 610 1.65 -25.42 -14.31
CA PHE A 610 1.65 -24.04 -13.82
C PHE A 610 2.85 -23.80 -12.91
N VAL A 611 3.61 -22.74 -13.19
CA VAL A 611 4.70 -22.25 -12.34
C VAL A 611 4.23 -20.98 -11.65
N THR A 612 4.23 -20.94 -10.32
CA THR A 612 3.72 -19.80 -9.54
C THR A 612 4.84 -19.17 -8.69
N THR A 613 4.70 -17.87 -8.39
CA THR A 613 5.81 -17.08 -7.79
C THR A 613 5.57 -16.58 -6.37
N SER A 614 4.33 -16.62 -5.89
CA SER A 614 3.93 -16.12 -4.56
C SER A 614 2.80 -16.93 -3.98
N TRP A 615 2.58 -16.89 -2.67
CA TRP A 615 1.58 -17.72 -2.02
C TRP A 615 0.18 -17.39 -2.52
N TRP A 616 -0.09 -16.11 -2.83
CA TRP A 616 -1.37 -15.67 -3.36
C TRP A 616 -1.59 -16.09 -4.82
N THR A 617 -0.55 -16.10 -5.66
CA THR A 617 -0.67 -16.62 -7.04
C THR A 617 -0.79 -18.14 -7.04
N THR A 618 -0.08 -18.83 -6.15
CA THR A 618 -0.18 -20.28 -5.92
C THR A 618 -1.58 -20.67 -5.46
N ARG A 619 -2.11 -20.01 -4.42
CA ARG A 619 -3.48 -20.26 -3.91
C ARG A 619 -4.53 -20.03 -4.99
N ALA A 620 -4.46 -18.89 -5.69
CA ALA A 620 -5.40 -18.55 -6.74
C ALA A 620 -5.38 -19.55 -7.92
N THR A 621 -4.24 -20.20 -8.16
CA THR A 621 -4.09 -21.24 -9.18
C THR A 621 -4.61 -22.58 -8.65
N ALA A 622 -4.27 -22.96 -7.42
CA ALA A 622 -4.71 -24.22 -6.78
C ALA A 622 -6.23 -24.30 -6.55
N ASP A 623 -6.92 -23.16 -6.45
CA ASP A 623 -8.39 -23.12 -6.35
C ASP A 623 -9.10 -23.70 -7.60
N VAL A 624 -8.43 -23.78 -8.76
CA VAL A 624 -9.02 -24.21 -10.04
C VAL A 624 -8.18 -25.21 -10.83
N ILE A 625 -6.88 -25.31 -10.56
CA ILE A 625 -5.95 -26.25 -11.17
C ILE A 625 -5.58 -27.33 -10.14
N ALA A 626 -5.49 -28.58 -10.58
CA ALA A 626 -5.03 -29.67 -9.72
C ALA A 626 -3.63 -29.40 -9.18
N GLU A 627 -3.46 -29.58 -7.88
CA GLU A 627 -2.24 -29.19 -7.13
C GLU A 627 -0.97 -29.86 -7.64
N ASP A 628 -1.07 -31.09 -8.15
CA ASP A 628 0.05 -31.86 -8.68
C ASP A 628 0.58 -31.35 -10.03
N ARG A 629 -0.12 -30.39 -10.64
CA ARG A 629 0.29 -29.64 -11.84
C ARG A 629 0.93 -28.29 -11.51
N ILE A 630 1.09 -27.96 -10.23
CA ILE A 630 1.61 -26.67 -9.78
C ILE A 630 3.04 -26.83 -9.23
N VAL A 631 3.97 -26.05 -9.80
CA VAL A 631 5.34 -25.87 -9.33
C VAL A 631 5.46 -24.48 -8.70
N TYR A 632 5.55 -24.42 -7.38
CA TYR A 632 5.67 -23.18 -6.63
C TYR A 632 7.15 -22.84 -6.38
N ILE A 633 7.62 -21.75 -6.99
CA ILE A 633 8.95 -21.20 -6.72
C ILE A 633 8.90 -20.35 -5.44
N LEU A 634 9.34 -20.94 -4.34
CA LEU A 634 9.44 -20.29 -3.03
C LEU A 634 10.73 -19.49 -2.93
N GLN A 635 10.63 -18.16 -2.92
CA GLN A 635 11.81 -17.28 -2.86
C GLN A 635 12.05 -16.60 -1.51
N GLU A 636 11.07 -16.68 -0.62
CA GLU A 636 11.15 -16.17 0.74
C GLU A 636 10.26 -17.01 1.66
N ASP A 637 10.45 -16.82 2.96
CA ASP A 637 9.43 -17.22 3.93
C ASP A 637 8.31 -16.17 3.93
N GLU A 638 7.35 -16.34 3.03
CA GLU A 638 6.30 -15.34 2.79
C GLU A 638 5.35 -15.15 3.99
N ARG A 639 5.37 -16.06 4.97
CA ARG A 639 4.66 -15.90 6.24
C ARG A 639 5.16 -14.67 6.99
N MET A 640 6.45 -14.36 6.84
CA MET A 640 7.12 -13.22 7.49
C MET A 640 6.78 -11.87 6.86
N PHE A 641 5.99 -11.83 5.78
CA PHE A 641 5.50 -10.57 5.22
C PHE A 641 4.37 -9.96 6.06
N TYR A 642 3.78 -10.75 6.95
CA TYR A 642 2.59 -10.40 7.70
C TYR A 642 2.84 -10.53 9.21
N PRO A 643 2.18 -9.71 10.03
CA PRO A 643 1.99 -10.02 11.44
C PRO A 643 1.24 -11.36 11.61
N PHE A 644 1.31 -11.94 12.81
CA PHE A 644 0.50 -13.13 13.13
C PHE A 644 -1.00 -12.83 12.97
N GLY A 645 -1.63 -13.53 12.04
CA GLY A 645 -3.02 -13.30 11.63
C GLY A 645 -3.44 -14.25 10.51
N ASP A 646 -4.61 -13.99 9.93
CA ASP A 646 -5.21 -14.90 8.95
C ASP A 646 -4.37 -15.01 7.66
N GLU A 647 -3.76 -13.91 7.18
CA GLU A 647 -2.87 -13.94 6.01
C GLU A 647 -1.63 -14.83 6.25
N ALA A 648 -1.00 -14.70 7.43
CA ALA A 648 0.13 -15.55 7.79
C ALA A 648 -0.25 -17.04 7.87
N LEU A 649 -1.45 -17.33 8.39
CA LEU A 649 -1.98 -18.70 8.48
C LEU A 649 -2.23 -19.30 7.09
N VAL A 650 -2.97 -18.58 6.23
CA VAL A 650 -3.29 -19.04 4.87
C VAL A 650 -2.03 -19.18 4.01
N CYS A 651 -1.07 -18.27 4.19
CA CYS A 651 0.25 -18.39 3.59
C CYS A 651 0.95 -19.69 4.03
N ALA A 652 0.96 -19.99 5.34
CA ALA A 652 1.56 -21.21 5.86
C ALA A 652 0.88 -22.49 5.33
N GLU A 653 -0.46 -22.51 5.25
CA GLU A 653 -1.21 -23.62 4.63
C GLU A 653 -0.81 -23.83 3.17
N THR A 654 -0.66 -22.74 2.42
CA THR A 654 -0.30 -22.81 1.00
C THR A 654 1.14 -23.30 0.81
N MET A 655 2.08 -22.79 1.61
CA MET A 655 3.49 -23.19 1.56
C MET A 655 3.70 -24.65 1.98
N SER A 656 2.91 -25.16 2.94
CA SER A 656 3.00 -26.54 3.44
C SER A 656 2.14 -27.55 2.65
N HIS A 657 1.42 -27.10 1.61
CA HIS A 657 0.42 -27.91 0.93
C HIS A 657 1.02 -29.16 0.25
N PRO A 658 0.78 -30.40 0.71
CA PRO A 658 1.55 -31.59 0.29
C PRO A 658 1.38 -31.96 -1.20
N GLY A 659 0.27 -31.54 -1.82
CA GLY A 659 0.00 -31.78 -3.24
C GLY A 659 0.82 -30.91 -4.21
N ILE A 660 1.31 -29.75 -3.75
CA ILE A 660 2.01 -28.77 -4.60
C ILE A 660 3.51 -29.08 -4.61
N VAL A 661 4.14 -29.09 -5.78
CA VAL A 661 5.59 -29.24 -5.93
C VAL A 661 6.26 -27.90 -5.60
N LYS A 662 7.30 -27.90 -4.77
CA LYS A 662 8.03 -26.67 -4.42
C LYS A 662 9.47 -26.70 -4.91
N VAL A 663 9.94 -25.53 -5.29
CA VAL A 663 11.34 -25.26 -5.62
C VAL A 663 11.79 -24.07 -4.80
N VAL A 664 12.81 -24.23 -3.97
CA VAL A 664 13.21 -23.21 -2.99
C VAL A 664 14.45 -22.43 -3.44
N ASN A 665 14.39 -21.11 -3.28
CA ASN A 665 15.53 -20.21 -3.39
C ASN A 665 15.81 -19.61 -2.01
N SER A 666 16.89 -19.91 -1.30
CA SER A 666 18.06 -20.73 -1.64
C SER A 666 18.21 -21.92 -0.68
N GLY A 667 19.37 -22.59 -0.66
CA GLY A 667 19.66 -23.65 0.32
C GLY A 667 19.54 -23.19 1.78
N LEU A 668 19.77 -21.90 2.07
CA LEU A 668 19.52 -21.32 3.39
C LEU A 668 18.03 -21.25 3.72
N LEU A 669 17.20 -20.78 2.79
CA LEU A 669 15.75 -20.75 2.98
C LEU A 669 15.18 -22.17 3.08
N HIS A 670 15.68 -23.10 2.28
CA HIS A 670 15.31 -24.51 2.35
C HIS A 670 15.56 -25.07 3.74
N ARG A 671 16.76 -24.87 4.31
CA ARG A 671 17.09 -25.32 5.67
C ARG A 671 16.14 -24.74 6.71
N HIS A 672 15.90 -23.42 6.65
CA HIS A 672 14.96 -22.74 7.55
C HIS A 672 13.57 -23.36 7.50
N LEU A 673 13.01 -23.54 6.30
CA LEU A 673 11.65 -24.07 6.12
C LEU A 673 11.55 -25.56 6.48
N VAL A 674 12.63 -26.33 6.37
CA VAL A 674 12.70 -27.72 6.84
C VAL A 674 12.75 -27.77 8.37
N GLU A 675 13.55 -26.93 9.02
CA GLU A 675 13.62 -26.83 10.49
C GLU A 675 12.27 -26.41 11.09
N ASP A 676 11.55 -25.52 10.41
CA ASP A 676 10.19 -25.09 10.77
C ASP A 676 9.10 -26.13 10.44
N GLY A 677 9.44 -27.23 9.78
CA GLY A 677 8.51 -28.31 9.42
C GLY A 677 7.53 -27.97 8.28
N ILE A 678 7.79 -26.89 7.52
CA ILE A 678 6.98 -26.49 6.36
C ILE A 678 7.33 -27.33 5.13
N LEU A 679 8.61 -27.66 4.97
CA LEU A 679 9.12 -28.45 3.85
C LEU A 679 9.72 -29.77 4.33
N SER A 680 9.72 -30.75 3.44
CA SER A 680 10.44 -31.99 3.64
C SER A 680 11.91 -31.85 3.20
N PRO A 681 12.86 -32.56 3.83
CA PRO A 681 14.30 -32.43 3.52
C PRO A 681 14.71 -32.75 2.07
N ASP A 682 13.86 -33.48 1.35
CA ASP A 682 14.01 -33.85 -0.06
C ASP A 682 13.44 -32.81 -1.03
N THR A 683 12.89 -31.69 -0.54
CA THR A 683 12.39 -30.62 -1.40
C THR A 683 13.53 -30.00 -2.21
N ALA A 684 13.32 -29.85 -3.52
CA ALA A 684 14.32 -29.27 -4.41
C ALA A 684 14.61 -27.80 -4.06
N PHE A 685 15.89 -27.42 -4.12
CA PHE A 685 16.32 -26.03 -3.98
C PHE A 685 17.43 -25.71 -4.99
N PHE A 686 17.64 -24.43 -5.26
CA PHE A 686 18.72 -23.94 -6.11
C PHE A 686 19.42 -22.74 -5.47
N GLU A 687 20.61 -22.41 -5.96
CA GLU A 687 21.34 -21.21 -5.59
C GLU A 687 21.21 -20.15 -6.69
N PRO A 688 21.06 -18.85 -6.36
CA PRO A 688 20.93 -17.80 -7.37
C PRO A 688 22.23 -17.63 -8.18
N ALA A 689 22.09 -17.26 -9.45
CA ALA A 689 23.22 -17.01 -10.35
C ALA A 689 23.36 -15.53 -10.74
N PHE A 690 24.61 -15.09 -10.88
CA PHE A 690 25.02 -13.71 -11.16
C PHE A 690 25.96 -13.70 -12.37
N PRO A 691 25.43 -13.64 -13.61
CA PRO A 691 26.23 -13.82 -14.81
C PRO A 691 27.35 -12.81 -15.01
N ASP A 692 28.51 -13.29 -15.46
CA ASP A 692 29.72 -12.47 -15.66
C ASP A 692 29.54 -11.36 -16.69
N ARG A 693 28.55 -11.48 -17.60
CA ARG A 693 28.22 -10.42 -18.56
C ARG A 693 27.53 -9.21 -17.93
N ILE A 694 27.02 -9.37 -16.70
CA ILE A 694 26.27 -8.36 -15.95
C ILE A 694 27.09 -7.93 -14.73
N TYR A 695 27.60 -8.92 -13.99
CA TYR A 695 28.22 -8.77 -12.68
C TYR A 695 29.70 -9.12 -12.75
N PHE A 696 30.52 -8.09 -12.95
CA PHE A 696 31.96 -8.19 -13.05
C PHE A 696 32.62 -6.95 -12.43
N PRO A 697 33.86 -7.05 -11.94
CA PRO A 697 34.59 -5.91 -11.42
C PRO A 697 34.99 -4.97 -12.54
N GLU A 698 34.60 -3.69 -12.45
CA GLU A 698 35.09 -2.64 -13.33
C GLU A 698 36.35 -1.96 -12.75
N PRO A 699 37.28 -1.49 -13.61
CA PRO A 699 38.38 -0.65 -13.18
C PRO A 699 37.88 0.58 -12.43
N ARG A 700 38.44 0.83 -11.25
CA ARG A 700 38.02 1.94 -10.40
C ARG A 700 38.36 3.29 -11.04
N ALA A 701 37.38 4.19 -11.09
CA ALA A 701 37.60 5.59 -11.41
C ALA A 701 38.40 6.32 -10.30
N GLU A 702 39.12 7.38 -10.66
CA GLU A 702 39.74 8.27 -9.68
C GLU A 702 38.68 9.04 -8.86
N GLY A 703 38.97 9.33 -7.59
CA GLY A 703 38.06 10.04 -6.68
C GLY A 703 37.66 9.23 -5.44
N LYS A 704 36.54 9.66 -4.84
CA LYS A 704 35.96 9.07 -3.63
C LYS A 704 35.45 7.64 -3.87
N ARG A 705 35.35 6.88 -2.78
CA ARG A 705 34.79 5.53 -2.75
C ARG A 705 33.27 5.58 -2.74
N ARG A 706 32.63 4.56 -3.33
CA ARG A 706 31.16 4.51 -3.35
C ARG A 706 30.64 3.61 -2.24
N PHE A 707 29.89 4.20 -1.33
CA PHE A 707 29.10 3.48 -0.34
C PHE A 707 27.66 3.33 -0.83
N PHE A 708 27.13 2.11 -0.80
CA PHE A 708 25.76 1.77 -1.21
C PHE A 708 24.91 1.38 0.01
N PHE A 709 23.72 1.95 0.13
CA PHE A 709 22.70 1.47 1.06
C PHE A 709 21.45 1.06 0.29
N TYR A 710 21.01 -0.19 0.45
CA TYR A 710 19.78 -0.69 -0.16
C TYR A 710 18.56 -0.15 0.60
N ALA A 711 18.04 0.99 0.13
CA ALA A 711 17.11 1.84 0.86
C ALA A 711 15.67 1.65 0.34
N ARG A 712 14.86 0.88 1.08
CA ARG A 712 13.45 0.59 0.76
C ARG A 712 12.54 0.88 1.97
N PRO A 713 12.09 2.14 2.16
CA PRO A 713 11.31 2.53 3.34
C PRO A 713 10.01 1.73 3.51
N ASN A 714 9.36 1.38 2.41
CA ASN A 714 8.09 0.65 2.39
C ASN A 714 8.25 -0.88 2.33
N ASN A 715 9.46 -1.41 2.55
CA ASN A 715 9.74 -2.84 2.55
C ASN A 715 10.34 -3.25 3.92
N PRO A 716 9.50 -3.64 4.91
CA PRO A 716 9.93 -3.78 6.30
C PRO A 716 11.13 -4.72 6.51
N ARG A 717 11.24 -5.79 5.73
CA ARG A 717 12.37 -6.73 5.78
C ARG A 717 13.72 -6.09 5.45
N ASN A 718 13.76 -4.97 4.74
CA ASN A 718 15.01 -4.28 4.43
C ASN A 718 15.52 -3.38 5.57
N LEU A 719 14.81 -3.31 6.71
CA LEU A 719 15.23 -2.61 7.92
C LEU A 719 15.72 -1.18 7.65
N TYR A 720 15.00 -0.43 6.81
CA TYR A 720 15.42 0.89 6.34
C TYR A 720 15.81 1.83 7.49
N ALA A 721 14.94 1.99 8.50
CA ALA A 721 15.20 2.86 9.65
C ALA A 721 16.46 2.46 10.43
N ARG A 722 16.66 1.14 10.63
CA ARG A 722 17.87 0.62 11.30
C ARG A 722 19.12 0.93 10.47
N GLY A 723 19.07 0.72 9.17
CA GLY A 723 20.19 1.02 8.28
C GLY A 723 20.56 2.52 8.28
N VAL A 724 19.56 3.41 8.31
CA VAL A 724 19.80 4.86 8.46
C VAL A 724 20.52 5.17 9.78
N GLU A 725 20.03 4.64 10.90
CA GLU A 725 20.63 4.83 12.22
C GLU A 725 22.09 4.33 12.27
N THR A 726 22.35 3.15 11.69
CA THR A 726 23.70 2.60 11.53
C THR A 726 24.60 3.53 10.71
N ILE A 727 24.10 4.08 9.60
CA ILE A 727 24.88 4.97 8.73
C ILE A 727 25.17 6.29 9.45
N GLU A 728 24.20 6.89 10.13
CA GLU A 728 24.41 8.11 10.91
C GLU A 728 25.47 7.92 11.99
N ARG A 729 25.42 6.78 12.68
CA ARG A 729 26.43 6.42 13.68
C ARG A 729 27.80 6.19 13.05
N ALA A 730 27.87 5.49 11.92
CA ALA A 730 29.11 5.26 11.19
C ALA A 730 29.75 6.56 10.66
N ILE A 731 28.95 7.53 10.24
CA ILE A 731 29.42 8.89 9.87
C ILE A 731 29.98 9.59 11.12
N ALA A 732 29.24 9.58 12.23
CA ALA A 732 29.65 10.22 13.47
C ALA A 732 30.97 9.65 14.04
N GLU A 733 31.21 8.35 13.84
CA GLU A 733 32.45 7.66 14.25
C GLU A 733 33.58 7.71 13.20
N GLY A 734 33.38 8.42 12.08
CA GLY A 734 34.36 8.55 11.00
C GLY A 734 34.61 7.29 10.18
N VAL A 735 33.76 6.26 10.30
CA VAL A 735 33.83 5.04 9.48
C VAL A 735 33.44 5.34 8.04
N LEU A 736 32.37 6.14 7.86
CA LEU A 736 31.90 6.62 6.55
C LEU A 736 32.18 8.12 6.42
N ASP A 737 33.46 8.51 6.48
CA ASP A 737 33.88 9.90 6.28
C ASP A 737 33.44 10.40 4.88
N PRO A 738 32.60 11.44 4.77
CA PRO A 738 32.17 12.01 3.50
C PRO A 738 33.31 12.58 2.64
N ALA A 739 34.51 12.82 3.18
CA ALA A 739 35.69 13.17 2.40
C ALA A 739 36.23 11.97 1.60
N VAL A 740 35.99 10.74 2.09
CA VAL A 740 36.43 9.49 1.48
C VAL A 740 35.31 8.80 0.70
N TRP A 741 34.08 8.87 1.19
CA TRP A 741 32.92 8.12 0.68
C TRP A 741 31.85 9.03 0.09
N ASP A 742 31.38 8.69 -1.11
CA ASP A 742 30.09 9.14 -1.64
C ASP A 742 29.00 8.15 -1.18
N ILE A 743 28.09 8.65 -0.36
CA ILE A 743 27.04 7.87 0.31
C ILE A 743 25.80 7.83 -0.59
N HIS A 744 25.49 6.66 -1.16
CA HIS A 744 24.37 6.46 -2.05
C HIS A 744 23.26 5.66 -1.38
N PHE A 745 22.04 6.17 -1.43
CA PHE A 745 20.84 5.45 -1.02
C PHE A 745 20.11 5.03 -2.28
N VAL A 746 19.99 3.72 -2.49
CA VAL A 746 19.49 3.16 -3.74
C VAL A 746 18.25 2.32 -3.47
N GLY A 747 17.14 2.65 -4.12
CA GLY A 747 15.90 1.89 -3.98
C GLY A 747 14.66 2.57 -4.57
N LYS A 748 13.60 2.70 -3.78
CA LYS A 748 12.32 3.29 -4.21
C LYS A 748 11.66 4.02 -3.05
N ASP A 749 10.83 5.01 -3.36
CA ASP A 749 10.07 5.82 -2.40
C ASP A 749 10.99 6.60 -1.44
N LEU A 750 12.12 7.12 -1.96
CA LEU A 750 13.11 7.85 -1.17
C LEU A 750 12.76 9.34 -1.13
N ALA A 751 12.71 9.90 0.07
CA ALA A 751 12.56 11.33 0.28
C ALA A 751 13.93 12.00 0.51
N PRO A 752 14.15 13.25 0.05
CA PRO A 752 15.32 14.04 0.41
C PRO A 752 15.52 14.09 1.93
N MET A 753 16.73 13.81 2.39
CA MET A 753 17.06 13.77 3.82
C MET A 753 18.45 14.36 4.10
N VAL A 754 18.69 14.67 5.36
CA VAL A 754 19.99 15.13 5.87
C VAL A 754 20.37 14.22 7.04
N LEU A 755 21.51 13.58 6.92
CA LEU A 755 22.09 12.71 7.94
C LEU A 755 22.96 13.52 8.91
N ALA A 756 23.42 12.87 9.98
CA ALA A 756 24.43 13.40 10.90
C ALA A 756 25.57 14.14 10.18
N GLY A 757 26.00 15.28 10.74
CA GLY A 757 27.06 16.11 10.15
C GLY A 757 26.64 16.92 8.92
N SER A 758 25.33 17.11 8.68
CA SER A 758 24.78 17.79 7.49
C SER A 758 25.06 17.06 6.16
N VAL A 759 25.34 15.77 6.23
CA VAL A 759 25.61 14.94 5.05
C VAL A 759 24.31 14.67 4.31
N LYS A 760 24.28 14.97 3.01
CA LYS A 760 23.15 14.65 2.14
C LYS A 760 23.50 13.41 1.31
N PRO A 761 22.83 12.27 1.51
CA PRO A 761 23.07 11.09 0.69
C PRO A 761 22.60 11.35 -0.75
N ILE A 762 23.28 10.73 -1.71
CA ILE A 762 22.90 10.71 -3.11
C ILE A 762 21.77 9.70 -3.27
N LEU A 763 20.56 10.19 -3.56
CA LEU A 763 19.40 9.33 -3.72
C LEU A 763 19.31 8.83 -5.16
N MET A 764 19.27 7.51 -5.34
CA MET A 764 19.05 6.87 -6.64
C MET A 764 17.81 5.99 -6.55
N GLN A 765 16.83 6.25 -7.40
CA GLN A 765 15.54 5.57 -7.32
C GLN A 765 14.99 5.24 -8.71
N ASN A 766 14.20 4.17 -8.79
CA ASN A 766 13.59 3.68 -10.03
C ASN A 766 14.59 3.51 -11.18
N MET A 767 15.81 3.09 -10.86
CA MET A 767 16.85 2.85 -11.86
C MET A 767 16.41 1.74 -12.81
N ALA A 768 16.66 1.92 -14.11
CA ALA A 768 16.59 0.81 -15.04
C ALA A 768 17.58 -0.29 -14.60
N TRP A 769 17.29 -1.53 -14.92
CA TRP A 769 18.11 -2.66 -14.47
C TRP A 769 19.56 -2.57 -14.95
N GLU A 770 19.78 -2.10 -16.19
CA GLU A 770 21.12 -1.89 -16.76
C GLU A 770 21.92 -0.84 -15.97
N ASP A 771 21.26 0.25 -15.57
CA ASP A 771 21.87 1.29 -14.74
C ASP A 771 22.18 0.78 -13.33
N TYR A 772 21.31 -0.05 -12.75
CA TYR A 772 21.53 -0.66 -11.43
C TYR A 772 22.73 -1.61 -11.46
N ALA A 773 22.83 -2.44 -12.50
CA ALA A 773 23.98 -3.31 -12.69
C ALA A 773 25.27 -2.49 -12.86
N ALA A 774 25.25 -1.47 -13.72
CA ALA A 774 26.39 -0.57 -13.93
C ALA A 774 26.82 0.15 -12.66
N PHE A 775 25.86 0.65 -11.87
CA PHE A 775 26.15 1.26 -10.60
C PHE A 775 26.75 0.24 -9.62
N THR A 776 26.17 -0.95 -9.50
CA THR A 776 26.68 -2.00 -8.59
C THR A 776 28.13 -2.38 -8.90
N ARG A 777 28.53 -2.41 -10.18
CA ARG A 777 29.94 -2.65 -10.58
C ARG A 777 30.94 -1.63 -10.04
N SER A 778 30.46 -0.45 -9.66
CA SER A 778 31.26 0.64 -9.11
C SER A 778 31.24 0.74 -7.59
N VAL A 779 30.45 -0.10 -6.90
CA VAL A 779 30.30 -0.05 -5.44
C VAL A 779 31.54 -0.64 -4.77
N ASP A 780 32.15 0.12 -3.86
CA ASP A 780 33.28 -0.36 -3.06
C ASP A 780 32.80 -1.07 -1.78
N LEU A 781 31.80 -0.50 -1.09
CA LEU A 781 31.21 -1.00 0.14
C LEU A 781 29.69 -0.83 0.11
N GLY A 782 28.93 -1.83 0.54
CA GLY A 782 27.48 -1.71 0.68
C GLY A 782 26.94 -2.20 2.00
N LEU A 783 25.90 -1.54 2.52
CA LEU A 783 25.03 -2.00 3.58
C LEU A 783 23.72 -2.49 2.98
N THR A 784 23.42 -3.77 3.18
CA THR A 784 22.18 -4.38 2.70
C THR A 784 21.61 -5.26 3.79
N LEU A 785 20.51 -4.82 4.39
CA LEU A 785 19.84 -5.54 5.47
C LEU A 785 18.67 -6.36 4.91
N MET A 786 18.50 -7.56 5.47
CA MET A 786 17.43 -8.49 5.15
C MET A 786 17.02 -9.26 6.41
N TYR A 787 15.87 -8.90 6.97
CA TYR A 787 15.27 -9.50 8.17
C TYR A 787 14.43 -10.73 7.84
N THR A 788 14.99 -11.60 7.00
CA THR A 788 14.48 -12.93 6.66
C THR A 788 15.67 -13.90 6.55
N PRO A 789 15.43 -15.23 6.58
CA PRO A 789 16.47 -16.24 6.43
C PRO A 789 17.18 -16.22 5.07
N HIS A 790 16.54 -15.64 4.04
CA HIS A 790 17.10 -15.57 2.70
C HIS A 790 18.35 -14.64 2.66
N PRO A 791 19.39 -14.99 1.88
CA PRO A 791 20.61 -14.19 1.77
C PRO A 791 20.39 -12.81 1.12
N SER A 792 19.29 -12.60 0.40
CA SER A 792 19.02 -11.44 -0.45
C SER A 792 19.92 -11.39 -1.70
N TYR A 793 19.48 -10.69 -2.75
CA TYR A 793 20.26 -10.51 -3.97
C TYR A 793 21.34 -9.42 -3.85
N PRO A 794 21.06 -8.20 -3.32
CA PRO A 794 22.05 -7.13 -3.24
C PRO A 794 23.41 -7.46 -2.61
N PRO A 795 23.53 -8.25 -1.51
CA PRO A 795 24.85 -8.62 -0.99
C PRO A 795 25.67 -9.44 -2.00
N LEU A 796 24.98 -10.32 -2.73
CA LEU A 796 25.57 -11.17 -3.75
C LEU A 796 25.89 -10.38 -5.02
N ASP A 797 25.03 -9.44 -5.44
CA ASP A 797 25.28 -8.54 -6.58
C ASP A 797 26.60 -7.76 -6.37
N ILE A 798 26.79 -7.18 -5.18
CA ILE A 798 27.99 -6.41 -4.81
C ILE A 798 29.23 -7.30 -4.79
N ALA A 799 29.15 -8.45 -4.12
CA ALA A 799 30.28 -9.38 -4.03
C ALA A 799 30.64 -9.98 -5.40
N ALA A 800 29.64 -10.25 -6.25
CA ALA A 800 29.81 -10.70 -7.64
C ALA A 800 30.46 -9.65 -8.55
N CYS A 801 30.39 -8.37 -8.16
CA CYS A 801 31.09 -7.27 -8.81
C CYS A 801 32.45 -6.92 -8.16
N GLY A 802 32.87 -7.65 -7.12
CA GLY A 802 34.14 -7.41 -6.42
C GLY A 802 34.09 -6.30 -5.36
N GLY A 803 32.91 -5.82 -5.00
CA GLY A 803 32.69 -4.95 -3.84
C GLY A 803 32.56 -5.74 -2.54
N VAL A 804 32.55 -5.02 -1.41
CA VAL A 804 32.35 -5.59 -0.07
C VAL A 804 30.92 -5.33 0.37
N ALA A 805 30.22 -6.35 0.86
CA ALA A 805 28.85 -6.21 1.36
C ALA A 805 28.79 -6.47 2.88
N VAL A 806 28.09 -5.62 3.60
CA VAL A 806 27.75 -5.79 5.02
C VAL A 806 26.26 -6.08 5.09
N THR A 807 25.90 -7.14 5.82
CA THR A 807 24.51 -7.58 6.01
C THR A 807 24.28 -8.09 7.43
N ASN A 808 23.02 -8.31 7.79
CA ASN A 808 22.67 -8.84 9.11
C ASN A 808 22.52 -10.36 9.09
N ARG A 809 22.79 -10.95 10.25
CA ARG A 809 22.39 -12.29 10.63
C ARG A 809 20.89 -12.33 10.91
N PHE A 810 20.28 -13.48 10.65
CA PHE A 810 18.88 -13.74 10.94
C PHE A 810 18.58 -15.25 10.90
N GLY A 811 18.09 -15.84 11.99
CA GLY A 811 17.75 -17.27 12.03
C GLY A 811 18.92 -18.15 11.60
N VAL A 812 18.74 -19.01 10.60
CA VAL A 812 19.80 -19.88 10.06
C VAL A 812 20.88 -19.12 9.26
N LYS A 813 20.63 -17.86 8.87
CA LYS A 813 21.60 -17.01 8.18
C LYS A 813 22.56 -16.41 9.21
N GLN A 814 23.61 -17.16 9.52
CA GLN A 814 24.66 -16.76 10.47
C GLN A 814 25.95 -16.33 9.77
N ASP A 815 26.20 -16.89 8.59
CA ASP A 815 27.39 -16.66 7.77
C ASP A 815 27.04 -16.83 6.29
N LEU A 816 27.69 -16.04 5.43
CA LEU A 816 27.57 -16.08 3.96
C LEU A 816 28.94 -16.26 3.27
N SER A 817 29.99 -16.60 4.03
CA SER A 817 31.34 -16.87 3.50
C SER A 817 31.38 -18.03 2.50
N ASN A 818 30.37 -18.91 2.52
CA ASN A 818 30.18 -19.95 1.53
C ASN A 818 29.95 -19.39 0.12
N TYR A 819 29.42 -18.17 0.00
CA TYR A 819 29.31 -17.45 -1.27
C TYR A 819 30.54 -16.60 -1.54
N SER A 820 30.95 -15.76 -0.58
CA SER A 820 32.10 -14.88 -0.73
C SER A 820 32.65 -14.43 0.62
N ALA A 821 33.97 -14.38 0.74
CA ALA A 821 34.65 -13.76 1.89
C ALA A 821 34.48 -12.23 1.95
N SER A 822 33.95 -11.61 0.88
CA SER A 822 33.64 -10.18 0.82
C SER A 822 32.29 -9.82 1.45
N ILE A 823 31.56 -10.79 2.00
CA ILE A 823 30.28 -10.58 2.67
C ILE A 823 30.48 -10.69 4.18
N VAL A 824 30.25 -9.60 4.89
CA VAL A 824 30.39 -9.50 6.35
C VAL A 824 29.00 -9.56 6.97
N CYS A 825 28.74 -10.62 7.75
CA CYS A 825 27.50 -10.78 8.50
C CYS A 825 27.68 -10.33 9.96
N ALA A 826 26.76 -9.52 10.47
CA ALA A 826 26.75 -9.08 11.88
C ALA A 826 25.35 -9.16 12.49
N GLU A 827 25.25 -9.04 13.81
CA GLU A 827 23.94 -8.94 14.45
C GLU A 827 23.18 -7.69 14.00
N GLY A 828 21.86 -7.66 14.18
CA GLY A 828 21.01 -6.54 13.74
C GLY A 828 21.10 -5.27 14.60
N GLU A 829 21.95 -5.28 15.63
CA GLU A 829 22.17 -4.16 16.56
C GLU A 829 23.08 -3.10 15.93
N VAL A 830 22.81 -1.83 16.19
CA VAL A 830 23.48 -0.69 15.54
C VAL A 830 24.98 -0.75 15.75
N GLU A 831 25.42 -0.98 16.99
CA GLU A 831 26.81 -1.06 17.38
C GLU A 831 27.55 -2.13 16.58
N THR A 832 26.96 -3.34 16.51
CA THR A 832 27.55 -4.47 15.78
C THR A 832 27.58 -4.24 14.26
N LEU A 833 26.56 -3.57 13.71
CA LEU A 833 26.53 -3.20 12.29
C LEU A 833 27.56 -2.12 11.96
N VAL A 834 27.82 -1.17 12.87
CA VAL A 834 28.87 -0.15 12.70
C VAL A 834 30.26 -0.78 12.75
N GLU A 835 30.50 -1.74 13.65
CA GLU A 835 31.75 -2.52 13.68
C GLU A 835 31.94 -3.32 12.39
N ALA A 836 30.87 -3.93 11.87
CA ALA A 836 30.89 -4.63 10.60
C ALA A 836 31.16 -3.70 9.42
N LEU A 837 30.59 -2.49 9.41
CA LEU A 837 30.93 -1.44 8.44
C LEU A 837 32.39 -1.02 8.54
N ARG A 838 32.96 -0.95 9.74
CA ARG A 838 34.38 -0.63 9.96
C ARG A 838 35.29 -1.71 9.37
N ALA A 839 34.96 -2.98 9.61
CA ALA A 839 35.67 -4.12 9.01
C ALA A 839 35.50 -4.12 7.47
N GLY A 840 34.28 -3.91 6.99
CA GLY A 840 33.95 -3.85 5.57
C GLY A 840 34.66 -2.70 4.84
N ALA A 841 34.71 -1.51 5.44
CA ALA A 841 35.45 -0.36 4.91
C ALA A 841 36.96 -0.63 4.83
N THR A 842 37.52 -1.30 5.85
CA THR A 842 38.92 -1.72 5.86
C THR A 842 39.23 -2.66 4.68
N LEU A 843 38.39 -3.70 4.50
CA LEU A 843 38.52 -4.63 3.37
C LEU A 843 38.31 -3.93 2.02
N ALA A 844 37.33 -3.02 1.92
CA ALA A 844 37.01 -2.31 0.69
C ALA A 844 38.16 -1.40 0.22
N LEU A 845 38.95 -0.88 1.16
CA LEU A 845 40.11 -0.01 0.90
C LEU A 845 41.40 -0.81 0.61
N ASP A 846 41.48 -2.07 1.02
CA ASP A 846 42.61 -2.98 0.76
C ASP A 846 42.42 -3.72 -0.58
N ALA A 847 42.94 -3.14 -1.66
CA ALA A 847 42.75 -3.67 -3.01
C ALA A 847 43.30 -5.11 -3.21
N PRO A 848 44.52 -5.48 -2.74
CA PRO A 848 45.00 -6.86 -2.81
C PRO A 848 44.08 -7.86 -2.12
N THR A 849 43.67 -7.58 -0.87
CA THR A 849 42.82 -8.51 -0.10
C THR A 849 41.43 -8.61 -0.72
N ARG A 850 40.86 -7.49 -1.18
CA ARG A 850 39.58 -7.47 -1.91
C ARG A 850 39.62 -8.28 -3.20
N ALA A 851 40.69 -8.14 -3.99
CA ALA A 851 40.86 -8.91 -5.22
C ALA A 851 41.00 -10.42 -4.96
N ALA A 852 41.72 -10.80 -3.89
CA ALA A 852 41.83 -12.20 -3.46
C ALA A 852 40.47 -12.76 -3.00
N ALA A 853 39.67 -11.98 -2.27
CA ALA A 853 38.34 -12.36 -1.85
C ALA A 853 37.39 -12.58 -3.04
N PHE A 854 37.43 -11.68 -4.03
CA PHE A 854 36.68 -11.82 -5.29
C PHE A 854 37.09 -13.08 -6.08
N ALA A 855 38.40 -13.32 -6.23
CA ALA A 855 38.90 -14.51 -6.93
C ALA A 855 38.50 -15.82 -6.25
N GLY A 856 38.24 -15.80 -4.95
CA GLY A 856 37.73 -16.93 -4.17
C GLY A 856 36.21 -17.08 -4.12
N ASN A 857 35.45 -16.23 -4.83
CA ASN A 857 33.98 -16.30 -4.86
C ASN A 857 33.47 -17.66 -5.34
N ARG A 858 32.42 -18.15 -4.69
CA ARG A 858 31.68 -19.37 -5.07
C ARG A 858 30.26 -19.07 -5.54
N ILE A 859 29.97 -17.79 -5.82
CA ILE A 859 28.71 -17.34 -6.39
C ILE A 859 28.58 -17.93 -7.80
N LEU A 860 27.45 -18.60 -8.08
CA LEU A 860 27.20 -19.17 -9.39
C LEU A 860 27.10 -18.07 -10.45
N ARG A 861 27.67 -18.33 -11.63
CA ARG A 861 27.76 -17.36 -12.74
C ARG A 861 26.82 -17.68 -13.91
N ASP A 862 26.02 -18.72 -13.80
CA ASP A 862 25.22 -19.22 -14.92
C ASP A 862 23.90 -19.84 -14.45
N TRP A 863 22.79 -19.35 -14.99
CA TRP A 863 21.45 -19.80 -14.60
C TRP A 863 21.13 -21.24 -15.05
N PRO A 864 21.43 -21.67 -16.28
CA PRO A 864 21.32 -23.08 -16.68
C PRO A 864 22.03 -24.02 -15.72
N THR A 865 23.25 -23.68 -15.30
CA THR A 865 24.02 -24.46 -14.31
C THR A 865 23.35 -24.45 -12.93
N ALA A 866 22.90 -23.28 -12.47
CA ALA A 866 22.22 -23.14 -11.17
C ALA A 866 20.92 -23.93 -11.08
N PHE A 867 20.14 -23.98 -12.16
CA PHE A 867 18.87 -24.68 -12.21
C PHE A 867 18.97 -26.15 -12.60
N ALA A 868 20.07 -26.58 -13.25
CA ALA A 868 20.21 -27.94 -13.77
C ALA A 868 19.79 -29.06 -12.79
N PRO A 869 20.20 -29.05 -11.50
CA PRO A 869 19.80 -30.11 -10.57
C PRO A 869 18.28 -30.17 -10.36
N VAL A 870 17.63 -29.02 -10.25
CA VAL A 870 16.18 -28.93 -10.03
C VAL A 870 15.40 -29.26 -11.30
N LEU A 871 15.85 -28.77 -12.45
CA LEU A 871 15.22 -29.07 -13.74
C LEU A 871 15.30 -30.56 -14.05
N ASP A 872 16.42 -31.21 -13.72
CA ASP A 872 16.58 -32.65 -13.87
C ASP A 872 15.64 -33.43 -12.97
N ASP A 873 15.48 -33.02 -11.71
CA ASP A 873 14.55 -33.65 -10.77
C ASP A 873 13.09 -33.50 -11.24
N LEU A 874 12.67 -32.29 -11.61
CA LEU A 874 11.32 -32.02 -12.11
C LEU A 874 11.03 -32.75 -13.42
N SER A 875 12.01 -32.86 -14.32
CA SER A 875 11.86 -33.59 -15.59
C SER A 875 11.73 -35.11 -15.42
N ARG A 876 12.01 -35.65 -14.23
CA ARG A 876 11.79 -37.07 -13.90
C ARG A 876 10.51 -37.27 -13.10
N ASN A 877 9.89 -36.20 -12.62
CA ASN A 877 8.65 -36.28 -11.88
C ASN A 877 7.51 -36.64 -12.84
N GLU A 878 7.10 -37.91 -12.83
CA GLU A 878 6.02 -38.42 -13.68
C GLU A 878 4.70 -37.65 -13.51
N ARG A 879 4.48 -36.93 -12.40
CA ARG A 879 3.26 -36.10 -12.23
C ARG A 879 3.30 -34.85 -13.09
N LEU A 880 4.48 -34.30 -13.36
CA LEU A 880 4.67 -33.09 -14.14
C LEU A 880 4.86 -33.37 -15.63
N VAL A 881 5.42 -34.53 -16.00
CA VAL A 881 5.77 -34.83 -17.41
C VAL A 881 4.61 -35.46 -18.21
N ARG A 882 3.57 -35.94 -17.52
CA ARG A 882 2.40 -36.63 -18.08
C ARG A 882 1.74 -35.92 -19.26
#